data_AF-A0A7C2X635-F1
#
_entry.id   AF-A0A7C2X635-F1
#
_cell.length_a   1.000
_cell.length_b   1.000
_cell.length_c   1.000
_cell.angle_alpha   90.00
_cell.angle_beta   90.00
_cell.angle_gamma   90.00
#
_symmetry.space_group_name_H-M   'P 1'
#
loop_
_entity.id
_entity.type
_entity.pdbx_description
1 polymer ?
#
loop_
_entity_poly.entity_id
_entity_poly.type
_entity_poly.pdbx_seq_one_letter_code
_entity_poly.pdbx_strand_id
1 'polypeptide(L)'
;MPRAGGVLQGTSRQIHSGAAPMAGFLERQLGLPQERLRRLSHFVFLAATLLCADVLAMTLAESLFLANVGANRLPLFYLLLAAVSIPVASGFSHLVDRVPRLRLFHGLLLGSLGLAVLLRGMAVRSTLTGYFALYTGFSVLELLLEIQFWVLVSDYFTSLELKRAATLLVAAMSGGGLLGGAAASLLVETFTPATLLWLVPPFYLLAMAQLALLGRAQRPPEAADTEEEQTGMLESLKSFPLLVRRHPIVWMLALSALLAPFLRCVAEFQVFSIYERRFPDEQELAGFLGLLSGTLSVLEFAVLLFFTRPLIQKLGVHRMNLIYPVTTLGSFAGLAVSHQLPAAIAANINYETLGNSIAAPVDTLNYNAVPRRFLGRVRGITDGLCYPLGIALAGALLWVGQTVLDSLEITLGALVLTVGLLALGHGVGRHYLTSLVEMLRSRSVNLDEVGEGLAKLPPQYAEEVRRLLKSDDRNAQILGVELAARLNPAEFLSELQALLPSADVRLRRALVKLYAAFRPEGLAGQWHSLLDSHEDASRELALELAVAVPALRQQWLDRERLAALLHDPSPVVRGLSCVAAHLTGVRDEELEAACAAVLEQPLGPAAHLAMIQAVRSAADPTLLPLLRRILEHAEPTVQDDALDALASLLDRGAPTEGLEAIAADFLDHPEAPVRAAAAKLLGRIRTATAAERLGPRLEDTSQSVREQAAMALAACGEVALTVAEPYLASQRAEVVEAAITAIGAVRSPRAEEMLFRFLQADFRQVRNNLSWLPRLPADGAWLPLRTALEDSNLRITQRVLHVLGALGHRRTLNCVRRILFSTDERVRADAVEAVASLSHRRFVEPILPLLEAQAMAQPQRNDHQHTPVLQQPVAASELRQIAEQAATSADRWVRVGGILALAALPEPMPGALLREPADPLVRDALLHTLMRKGALRSGPGTEASTEPHVKGATFWDRSLFMNRVLFLKNVPLFKFLSLDDLLIVDQALVQKEYLAGELIFREGQPGSDLCIITAGRVAIRKRVQQHERVLAELGPGECFGEMALFDDAPRSATAVAVSEVTLLTLERSRFLSLTAQRPEIALEICKVLSLRLREANEQLGRLAAEAGLT
;
A
#
# COMPACT_ATOMS: atom_id res chain seq x y z
N MET A 1 31.65 46.90 -22.00
CA MET A 1 32.59 46.40 -23.03
C MET A 1 33.90 45.98 -22.36
N PRO A 2 34.59 44.93 -22.85
CA PRO A 2 34.79 43.70 -22.09
C PRO A 2 36.25 43.42 -21.69
N ARG A 3 36.45 42.48 -20.76
CA ARG A 3 37.70 41.70 -20.65
C ARG A 3 37.40 40.22 -20.38
N ALA A 4 37.77 39.40 -21.36
CA ALA A 4 38.11 37.98 -21.27
C ALA A 4 39.19 37.76 -20.19
N GLY A 5 39.46 36.60 -19.62
CA GLY A 5 39.15 35.20 -19.94
C GLY A 5 40.24 34.37 -19.24
N GLY A 6 39.95 33.12 -18.86
CA GLY A 6 40.96 32.17 -18.36
C GLY A 6 40.60 31.50 -17.04
N VAL A 7 39.70 30.51 -17.10
CA VAL A 7 39.50 29.54 -16.02
C VAL A 7 40.61 28.49 -16.14
N LEU A 8 41.51 28.47 -15.16
CA LEU A 8 42.53 27.44 -14.98
C LEU A 8 41.86 26.12 -14.59
N GLN A 9 42.04 25.09 -15.42
CA GLN A 9 41.79 23.70 -15.08
C GLN A 9 42.76 23.28 -13.98
N GLY A 10 42.27 23.16 -12.76
CA GLY A 10 42.94 22.48 -11.66
C GLY A 10 42.71 20.97 -11.78
N THR A 11 43.75 20.25 -12.17
CA THR A 11 43.85 18.78 -12.14
C THR A 11 43.55 18.24 -10.74
N SER A 12 42.36 17.68 -10.54
CA SER A 12 42.09 16.83 -9.38
C SER A 12 42.81 15.48 -9.57
N ARG A 13 44.00 15.35 -8.98
CA ARG A 13 44.62 14.05 -8.74
C ARG A 13 43.62 13.19 -7.94
N GLN A 14 42.97 12.26 -8.63
CA GLN A 14 42.25 11.16 -7.98
C GLN A 14 43.28 10.35 -7.20
N ILE A 15 43.25 10.48 -5.88
CA ILE A 15 43.88 9.52 -4.99
C ILE A 15 43.06 8.24 -5.12
N HIS A 16 43.59 7.25 -5.85
CA HIS A 16 43.09 5.89 -5.82
C HIS A 16 43.26 5.33 -4.39
N SER A 17 42.22 5.42 -3.58
CA SER A 17 42.10 4.67 -2.33
C SER A 17 41.39 3.34 -2.62
N GLY A 18 41.87 2.25 -2.01
CA GLY A 18 41.40 0.87 -2.19
C GLY A 18 39.96 0.57 -1.71
N ALA A 19 39.04 1.53 -1.78
CA ALA A 19 37.65 1.42 -1.32
C ALA A 19 36.67 0.89 -2.38
N ALA A 20 37.06 0.84 -3.66
CA ALA A 20 36.20 0.40 -4.78
C ALA A 20 35.63 -1.03 -4.66
N PRO A 21 36.39 -2.07 -4.23
CA PRO A 21 35.83 -3.43 -4.14
C PRO A 21 34.85 -3.58 -2.97
N MET A 22 35.04 -2.83 -1.88
CA MET A 22 34.15 -2.89 -0.70
C MET A 22 32.84 -2.13 -0.94
N ALA A 23 32.87 -1.01 -1.67
CA ALA A 23 31.67 -0.29 -2.08
C ALA A 23 30.77 -1.14 -2.99
N GLY A 24 31.35 -1.85 -3.97
CA GLY A 24 30.61 -2.76 -4.85
C GLY A 24 30.07 -4.02 -4.14
N PHE A 25 30.75 -4.49 -3.07
CA PHE A 25 30.26 -5.58 -2.23
C PHE A 25 29.06 -5.15 -1.36
N LEU A 26 29.15 -3.97 -0.74
CA LEU A 26 28.07 -3.41 0.09
C LEU A 26 26.84 -3.02 -0.74
N GLU A 27 27.02 -2.54 -1.97
CA GLU A 27 25.94 -2.29 -2.93
C GLU A 27 25.15 -3.58 -3.25
N ARG A 28 25.85 -4.71 -3.41
CA ARG A 28 25.22 -6.01 -3.65
C ARG A 28 24.52 -6.60 -2.42
N GLN A 29 25.03 -6.36 -1.21
CA GLN A 29 24.42 -6.88 0.02
C GLN A 29 23.25 -6.04 0.53
N LEU A 30 23.32 -4.71 0.40
CA LEU A 30 22.31 -3.78 0.94
C LEU A 30 21.29 -3.33 -0.11
N GLY A 31 21.59 -3.47 -1.41
CA GLY A 31 20.71 -3.05 -2.50
C GLY A 31 20.41 -1.54 -2.48
N LEU A 32 21.33 -0.72 -1.97
CA LEU A 32 21.22 0.74 -1.92
C LEU A 32 22.08 1.38 -3.02
N PRO A 33 21.61 2.44 -3.71
CA PRO A 33 22.41 3.16 -4.69
C PRO A 33 23.68 3.78 -4.08
N GLN A 34 24.75 3.97 -4.87
CA GLN A 34 26.03 4.52 -4.39
C GLN A 34 25.91 5.85 -3.63
N GLU A 35 25.03 6.77 -4.07
CA GLU A 35 24.78 8.03 -3.36
C GLU A 35 24.22 7.82 -1.94
N ARG A 36 23.42 6.76 -1.76
CA ARG A 36 22.77 6.41 -0.49
C ARG A 36 23.71 5.60 0.41
N LEU A 37 24.61 4.80 -0.17
CA LEU A 37 25.73 4.21 0.55
C LEU A 37 26.67 5.30 1.11
N ARG A 38 26.94 6.36 0.34
CA ARG A 38 27.73 7.50 0.84
C ARG A 38 27.02 8.20 2.00
N ARG A 39 25.70 8.44 1.90
CA ARG A 39 24.87 8.92 3.02
C ARG A 39 25.05 8.05 4.26
N LEU A 40 24.85 6.74 4.11
CA LEU A 40 24.91 5.77 5.19
C LEU A 40 26.27 5.78 5.90
N SER A 41 27.38 5.93 5.15
CA SER A 41 28.71 5.99 5.74
C SER A 41 28.87 7.14 6.75
N HIS A 42 28.31 8.32 6.47
CA HIS A 42 28.36 9.46 7.41
C HIS A 42 27.60 9.16 8.71
N PHE A 43 26.42 8.55 8.61
CA PHE A 43 25.64 8.16 9.79
C PHE A 43 26.30 7.03 10.59
N VAL A 44 26.96 6.07 9.92
CA VAL A 44 27.73 5.00 10.58
C VAL A 44 28.86 5.59 11.44
N PHE A 45 29.65 6.52 10.91
CA PHE A 45 30.71 7.16 11.70
C PHE A 45 30.16 8.03 12.83
N LEU A 46 29.06 8.75 12.58
CA LEU A 46 28.40 9.56 13.60
C LEU A 46 27.87 8.69 14.74
N ALA A 47 27.20 7.58 14.42
CA ALA A 47 26.64 6.64 15.40
C ALA A 47 27.73 6.03 16.30
N ALA A 48 28.84 5.59 15.70
CA ALA A 48 29.98 5.06 16.44
C ALA A 48 30.61 6.11 17.37
N THR A 49 30.72 7.36 16.90
CA THR A 49 31.31 8.46 17.68
C THR A 49 30.43 8.86 18.86
N LEU A 50 29.12 8.96 18.64
CA LEU A 50 28.15 9.30 19.68
C LEU A 50 28.08 8.22 20.75
N LEU A 51 27.98 6.94 20.38
CA LEU A 51 27.91 5.87 21.38
C LEU A 51 29.24 5.70 22.13
N CYS A 52 30.38 5.91 21.47
CA CYS A 52 31.67 5.91 22.15
C CYS A 52 31.76 7.01 23.23
N ALA A 53 31.27 8.21 22.93
CA ALA A 53 31.24 9.32 23.90
C ALA A 53 30.31 9.02 25.07
N ASP A 54 29.14 8.45 24.76
CA ASP A 54 28.09 8.13 25.71
C ASP A 54 28.50 7.04 26.70
N VAL A 55 28.95 5.87 26.20
CA VAL A 55 29.43 4.78 27.05
C VAL A 55 30.60 5.24 27.93
N LEU A 56 31.55 6.00 27.36
CA LEU A 56 32.67 6.54 28.13
C LEU A 56 32.19 7.50 29.24
N ALA A 57 31.24 8.38 28.95
CA ALA A 57 30.70 9.32 29.93
C ALA A 57 29.91 8.61 31.04
N MET A 58 29.04 7.64 30.68
CA MET A 58 28.24 6.85 31.61
C MET A 58 29.09 6.02 32.55
N THR A 59 29.99 5.21 32.02
CA THR A 59 30.88 4.36 32.83
C THR A 59 31.68 5.17 33.85
N LEU A 60 32.19 6.34 33.44
CA LEU A 60 32.95 7.21 34.34
C LEU A 60 32.05 7.92 35.36
N ALA A 61 30.85 8.36 34.97
CA ALA A 61 29.90 8.98 35.90
C ALA A 61 29.37 7.98 36.94
N GLU A 62 29.06 6.76 36.52
CA GLU A 62 28.58 5.66 37.37
C GLU A 62 29.64 5.23 38.38
N SER A 63 30.86 4.98 37.93
CA SER A 63 31.96 4.62 38.84
C SER A 63 32.25 5.71 39.86
N LEU A 64 32.30 6.98 39.44
CA LEU A 64 32.46 8.12 40.35
C LEU A 64 31.31 8.24 41.35
N PHE A 65 30.06 8.07 40.91
CA PHE A 65 28.89 8.13 41.77
C PHE A 65 28.89 6.97 42.77
N LEU A 66 29.10 5.73 42.32
CA LEU A 66 29.08 4.55 43.18
C LEU A 66 30.21 4.58 44.21
N ALA A 67 31.43 4.92 43.82
CA ALA A 67 32.57 4.96 44.73
C ALA A 67 32.48 6.09 45.77
N ASN A 68 31.92 7.25 45.41
CA ASN A 68 31.92 8.43 46.28
C ASN A 68 30.59 8.71 46.99
N VAL A 69 29.46 8.26 46.44
CA VAL A 69 28.10 8.52 46.95
C VAL A 69 27.45 7.25 47.51
N GLY A 70 27.72 6.09 46.90
CA GLY A 70 27.22 4.76 47.27
C GLY A 70 25.87 4.39 46.65
N ALA A 71 25.63 3.09 46.45
CA ALA A 71 24.41 2.56 45.81
C ALA A 71 23.15 2.84 46.62
N ASN A 72 23.24 2.99 47.95
CA ASN A 72 22.13 3.33 48.85
C ASN A 72 21.45 4.68 48.51
N ARG A 73 22.09 5.51 47.67
CA ARG A 73 21.57 6.81 47.23
C ARG A 73 21.08 6.83 45.78
N LEU A 74 21.17 5.71 45.06
CA LEU A 74 20.53 5.55 43.74
C LEU A 74 19.02 5.87 43.76
N PRO A 75 18.24 5.55 44.82
CA PRO A 75 16.83 5.91 44.85
C PRO A 75 16.57 7.43 44.74
N LEU A 76 17.46 8.24 45.34
CA LEU A 76 17.41 9.70 45.21
C LEU A 76 17.84 10.17 43.81
N PHE A 77 18.79 9.48 43.18
CA PHE A 77 19.18 9.74 41.81
C PHE A 77 18.02 9.47 40.84
N TYR A 78 17.29 8.36 41.00
CA TYR A 78 16.11 8.06 40.16
C TYR A 78 15.03 9.14 40.29
N LEU A 79 14.76 9.63 41.50
CA LEU A 79 13.84 10.75 41.74
C LEU A 79 14.31 12.04 41.05
N LEU A 80 15.61 12.37 41.17
CA LEU A 80 16.20 13.54 40.53
C LEU A 80 16.17 13.42 39.00
N LEU A 81 16.49 12.24 38.46
CA LEU A 81 16.47 11.94 37.03
C LEU A 81 15.06 12.09 36.46
N ALA A 82 14.05 11.59 37.14
CA ALA A 82 12.65 11.78 36.71
C ALA A 82 12.23 13.26 36.79
N ALA A 83 12.63 13.99 37.85
CA ALA A 83 12.30 15.40 38.01
C ALA A 83 12.95 16.32 36.95
N VAL A 84 14.15 15.97 36.47
CA VAL A 84 14.88 16.73 35.44
C VAL A 84 14.50 16.30 34.03
N SER A 85 14.31 15.00 33.77
CA SER A 85 14.05 14.49 32.42
C SER A 85 12.69 14.94 31.87
N ILE A 86 11.63 15.02 32.70
CA ILE A 86 10.28 15.42 32.25
C ILE A 86 10.26 16.85 31.68
N PRO A 87 10.73 17.90 32.39
CA PRO A 87 10.77 19.26 31.85
C PRO A 87 11.68 19.37 30.62
N VAL A 88 12.82 18.69 30.63
CA VAL A 88 13.79 18.73 29.52
C VAL A 88 13.20 18.10 28.26
N ALA A 89 12.61 16.90 28.35
CA ALA A 89 11.96 16.25 27.22
C ALA A 89 10.77 17.07 26.68
N SER A 90 9.98 17.67 27.57
CA SER A 90 8.87 18.57 27.19
C SER A 90 9.35 19.82 26.45
N GLY A 91 10.36 20.51 26.99
CA GLY A 91 10.96 21.68 26.35
C GLY A 91 11.63 21.33 25.02
N PHE A 92 12.26 20.15 24.95
CA PHE A 92 12.89 19.64 23.75
C PHE A 92 11.89 19.37 22.64
N SER A 93 10.76 18.71 22.95
CA SER A 93 9.67 18.46 22.00
C SER A 93 9.19 19.75 21.33
N HIS A 94 9.02 20.84 22.10
CA HIS A 94 8.65 22.16 21.56
C HIS A 94 9.72 22.79 20.64
N LEU A 95 10.99 22.47 20.83
CA LEU A 95 12.10 23.00 20.03
C LEU A 95 12.24 22.28 18.69
N VAL A 96 11.96 20.97 18.64
CA VAL A 96 12.06 20.13 17.43
C VAL A 96 11.20 20.66 16.28
N ASP A 97 10.06 21.29 16.59
CA ASP A 97 9.12 21.78 15.57
C ASP A 97 9.48 23.17 15.04
N ARG A 98 10.21 23.96 15.82
CA ARG A 98 10.50 25.37 15.50
C ARG A 98 11.84 25.57 14.82
N VAL A 99 12.75 24.62 14.97
CA VAL A 99 14.13 24.73 14.51
C VAL A 99 14.39 23.62 13.50
N PRO A 100 14.98 23.93 12.32
CA PRO A 100 15.41 22.89 11.39
C PRO A 100 16.25 21.82 12.10
N ARG A 101 15.87 20.55 11.97
CA ARG A 101 16.40 19.41 12.74
C ARG A 101 17.93 19.35 12.74
N LEU A 102 18.56 19.61 11.60
CA LEU A 102 20.03 19.68 11.50
C LEU A 102 20.63 20.80 12.38
N ARG A 103 20.03 22.00 12.43
CA ARG A 103 20.49 23.10 13.29
C ARG A 103 20.26 22.80 14.76
N LEU A 104 19.12 22.18 15.06
CA LEU A 104 18.78 21.76 16.41
C LEU A 104 19.80 20.75 16.93
N PHE A 105 20.23 19.78 16.11
CA PHE A 105 21.24 18.80 16.52
C PHE A 105 22.64 19.41 16.69
N HIS A 106 23.05 20.38 15.85
CA HIS A 106 24.28 21.15 16.09
C HIS A 106 24.20 21.93 17.42
N GLY A 107 23.05 22.55 17.71
CA GLY A 107 22.81 23.25 18.97
C GLY A 107 22.88 22.33 20.18
N LEU A 108 22.30 21.13 20.08
CA LEU A 108 22.35 20.10 21.11
C LEU A 108 23.79 19.62 21.36
N LEU A 109 24.56 19.35 20.31
CA LEU A 109 25.97 18.95 20.44
C LEU A 109 26.81 20.05 21.09
N LEU A 110 26.60 21.31 20.70
CA LEU A 110 27.28 22.45 21.33
C LEU A 110 26.90 22.59 22.82
N GLY A 111 25.62 22.40 23.14
CA GLY A 111 25.13 22.37 24.52
C GLY A 111 25.75 21.23 25.34
N SER A 112 25.81 20.03 24.76
CA SER A 112 26.41 18.83 25.40
C SER A 112 27.90 19.01 25.67
N LEU A 113 28.62 19.67 24.76
CA LEU A 113 30.02 20.04 24.92
C LEU A 113 30.20 20.98 26.11
N GLY A 114 29.42 22.06 26.18
CA GLY A 114 29.47 23.02 27.29
C GLY A 114 29.09 22.37 28.63
N LEU A 115 28.05 21.53 28.63
CA LEU A 115 27.60 20.81 29.82
C LEU A 115 28.64 19.81 30.30
N ALA A 116 29.27 19.02 29.43
CA ALA A 116 30.32 18.07 29.80
C ALA A 116 31.52 18.76 30.48
N VAL A 117 31.94 19.92 29.97
CA VAL A 117 33.02 20.73 30.59
C VAL A 117 32.58 21.28 31.96
N LEU A 118 31.34 21.75 32.07
CA LEU A 118 30.78 22.25 33.34
C LEU A 118 30.70 21.14 34.39
N LEU A 119 30.12 19.99 34.04
CA LEU A 119 29.96 18.83 34.92
C LEU A 119 31.32 18.27 35.36
N ARG A 120 32.30 18.23 34.45
CA ARG A 120 33.69 17.92 34.78
C ARG A 120 34.25 18.86 35.83
N GLY A 121 34.04 20.18 35.67
CA GLY A 121 34.48 21.20 36.62
C GLY A 121 33.83 21.07 37.99
N MET A 122 32.57 20.64 38.05
CA MET A 122 31.87 20.31 39.29
C MET A 122 32.43 19.04 39.94
N ALA A 123 32.77 18.01 39.15
CA ALA A 123 33.36 16.77 39.65
C ALA A 123 34.74 16.97 40.30
N VAL A 124 35.54 17.96 39.88
CA VAL A 124 36.82 18.31 40.55
C VAL A 124 36.61 18.73 42.01
N ARG A 125 35.46 19.32 42.34
CA ARG A 125 35.18 19.81 43.69
C ARG A 125 34.81 18.67 44.67
N SER A 126 34.68 17.44 44.17
CA SER A 126 34.31 16.24 44.94
C SER A 126 33.13 16.45 45.88
N THR A 127 32.17 17.29 45.48
CA THR A 127 30.97 17.55 46.27
C THR A 127 29.91 16.51 45.96
N LEU A 128 29.11 16.17 46.97
CA LEU A 128 27.95 15.28 46.81
C LEU A 128 27.01 15.77 45.69
N THR A 129 26.71 17.07 45.66
CA THR A 129 25.92 17.69 44.59
C THR A 129 26.57 17.60 43.21
N GLY A 130 27.90 17.57 43.14
CA GLY A 130 28.67 17.44 41.90
C GLY A 130 28.46 16.07 41.26
N TYR A 131 28.50 14.98 42.05
CA TYR A 131 28.29 13.63 41.55
C TYR A 131 26.84 13.37 41.11
N PHE A 132 25.85 13.88 41.84
CA PHE A 132 24.45 13.83 41.39
C PHE A 132 24.24 14.61 40.08
N ALA A 133 24.79 15.83 39.98
CA ALA A 133 24.69 16.63 38.77
C ALA A 133 25.41 15.96 37.58
N LEU A 134 26.56 15.32 37.82
CA LEU A 134 27.33 14.59 36.81
C LEU A 134 26.51 13.44 36.23
N TYR A 135 26.03 12.54 37.09
CA TYR A 135 25.32 11.34 36.63
C TYR A 135 23.99 11.71 35.97
N THR A 136 23.16 12.54 36.62
CA THR A 136 21.88 12.99 36.03
C THR A 136 22.09 13.79 34.74
N GLY A 137 23.12 14.65 34.70
CA GLY A 137 23.41 15.48 33.54
C GLY A 137 23.78 14.66 32.31
N PHE A 138 24.65 13.66 32.46
CA PHE A 138 24.95 12.75 31.35
C PHE A 138 23.74 11.88 30.98
N SER A 139 22.95 11.37 31.93
CA SER A 139 21.80 10.49 31.59
C SER A 139 20.73 11.23 30.79
N VAL A 140 20.56 12.54 31.05
CA VAL A 140 19.69 13.38 30.24
C VAL A 140 20.29 13.66 28.85
N LEU A 141 21.62 13.79 28.73
CA LEU A 141 22.28 13.96 27.44
C LEU A 141 22.17 12.72 26.56
N GLU A 142 22.39 11.52 27.14
CA GLU A 142 22.18 10.22 26.48
C GLU A 142 20.79 10.17 25.82
N LEU A 143 19.73 10.40 26.61
CA LEU A 143 18.35 10.40 26.14
C LEU A 143 18.11 11.38 24.98
N LEU A 144 18.61 12.61 25.08
CA LEU A 144 18.41 13.64 24.05
C LEU A 144 19.16 13.35 22.75
N LEU A 145 20.41 12.88 22.86
CA LEU A 145 21.26 12.56 21.71
C LEU A 145 20.74 11.33 20.97
N GLU A 146 20.27 10.31 21.70
CA GLU A 146 19.68 9.11 21.10
C GLU A 146 18.42 9.44 20.30
N ILE A 147 17.49 10.20 20.88
CA ILE A 147 16.26 10.64 20.19
C ILE A 147 16.62 11.41 18.92
N GLN A 148 17.55 12.37 19.00
CA GLN A 148 17.88 13.17 17.81
C GLN A 148 18.62 12.41 16.73
N PHE A 149 19.47 11.47 17.11
CA PHE A 149 20.16 10.64 16.14
C PHE A 149 19.15 9.91 15.25
N TRP A 150 18.16 9.23 15.84
CA TRP A 150 17.15 8.50 15.07
C TRP A 150 16.19 9.40 14.31
N VAL A 151 15.82 10.57 14.86
CA VAL A 151 15.03 11.58 14.15
C VAL A 151 15.78 12.06 12.90
N LEU A 152 17.07 12.39 13.02
CA LEU A 152 17.88 12.79 11.88
C LEU A 152 18.00 11.66 10.85
N VAL A 153 18.24 10.41 11.27
CA VAL A 153 18.32 9.28 10.34
C VAL A 153 17.01 9.13 9.55
N SER A 154 15.86 9.27 10.21
CA SER A 154 14.54 9.17 9.56
C SER A 154 14.27 10.25 8.51
N ASP A 155 14.93 11.41 8.59
CA ASP A 155 14.82 12.45 7.58
C ASP A 155 15.55 12.08 6.28
N TYR A 156 16.64 11.30 6.37
CA TYR A 156 17.52 11.00 5.22
C TYR A 156 17.24 9.64 4.57
N PHE A 157 16.54 8.74 5.27
CA PHE A 157 16.21 7.40 4.80
C PHE A 157 14.70 7.15 4.88
N THR A 158 14.14 6.55 3.83
CA THR A 158 12.78 5.99 3.83
C THR A 158 12.68 4.78 4.76
N SER A 159 11.46 4.36 5.11
CA SER A 159 11.24 3.19 6.00
C SER A 159 11.90 1.91 5.48
N LEU A 160 11.86 1.68 4.15
CA LEU A 160 12.46 0.51 3.51
C LEU A 160 13.98 0.49 3.62
N GLU A 161 14.63 1.64 3.41
CA GLU A 161 16.09 1.70 3.49
C GLU A 161 16.61 1.84 4.91
N LEU A 162 15.83 2.41 5.83
CA LEU A 162 16.13 2.35 7.25
C LEU A 162 16.19 0.89 7.72
N LYS A 163 15.28 0.01 7.29
CA LYS A 163 15.33 -1.43 7.62
C LYS A 163 16.61 -2.12 7.13
N ARG A 164 17.16 -1.69 6.00
CA ARG A 164 18.40 -2.23 5.41
C ARG A 164 19.64 -1.63 6.07
N ALA A 165 19.59 -0.35 6.41
CA ALA A 165 20.67 0.41 7.05
C ALA A 165 20.79 0.14 8.56
N ALA A 166 19.69 -0.18 9.24
CA ALA A 166 19.61 -0.29 10.69
C ALA A 166 20.65 -1.26 11.25
N THR A 167 20.85 -2.43 10.63
CA THR A 167 21.85 -3.40 11.08
C THR A 167 23.27 -2.83 11.07
N LEU A 168 23.63 -2.02 10.07
CA LEU A 168 24.93 -1.38 10.00
C LEU A 168 25.07 -0.22 10.98
N LEU A 169 24.01 0.56 11.20
CA LEU A 169 24.00 1.61 12.20
C LEU A 169 24.16 1.03 13.60
N VAL A 170 23.42 -0.04 13.93
CA VAL A 170 23.57 -0.74 15.20
C VAL A 170 24.96 -1.38 15.34
N ALA A 171 25.51 -1.97 14.29
CA ALA A 171 26.89 -2.48 14.30
C ALA A 171 27.90 -1.38 14.63
N ALA A 172 27.71 -0.19 14.04
CA ALA A 172 28.56 0.96 14.28
C ALA A 172 28.43 1.49 15.71
N MET A 173 27.19 1.56 16.22
CA MET A 173 26.89 1.90 17.62
C MET A 173 27.63 0.94 18.54
N SER A 174 27.42 -0.37 18.43
CA SER A 174 28.09 -1.37 19.27
C SER A 174 29.62 -1.35 19.16
N GLY A 175 30.16 -1.07 17.97
CA GLY A 175 31.59 -0.81 17.79
C GLY A 175 32.07 0.42 18.56
N GLY A 176 31.30 1.50 18.54
CA GLY A 176 31.52 2.68 19.37
C GLY A 176 31.48 2.39 20.87
N GLY A 177 30.48 1.61 21.33
CA GLY A 177 30.35 1.21 22.74
C GLY A 177 31.52 0.33 23.21
N LEU A 178 31.97 -0.61 22.37
CA LEU A 178 33.19 -1.39 22.64
C LEU A 178 34.42 -0.49 22.78
N LEU A 179 34.60 0.49 21.88
CA LEU A 179 35.71 1.42 21.93
C LEU A 179 35.65 2.31 23.18
N GLY A 180 34.46 2.81 23.54
CA GLY A 180 34.24 3.62 24.74
C GLY A 180 34.56 2.84 26.02
N GLY A 181 34.01 1.63 26.15
CA GLY A 181 34.26 0.75 27.30
C GLY A 181 35.71 0.31 27.41
N ALA A 182 36.34 -0.06 26.29
CA ALA A 182 37.77 -0.40 26.27
C ALA A 182 38.66 0.80 26.61
N ALA A 183 38.33 2.00 26.14
CA ALA A 183 39.04 3.22 26.50
C ALA A 183 38.92 3.53 27.99
N ALA A 184 37.72 3.39 28.57
CA ALA A 184 37.53 3.52 30.01
C ALA A 184 38.36 2.48 30.79
N SER A 185 38.31 1.21 30.39
CA SER A 185 39.00 0.13 31.11
C SER A 185 40.52 0.26 31.06
N LEU A 186 41.10 0.51 29.88
CA LEU A 186 42.56 0.56 29.69
C LEU A 186 43.19 1.84 30.24
N LEU A 187 42.50 2.99 30.14
CA LEU A 187 43.10 4.27 30.53
C LEU A 187 42.99 4.52 32.04
N VAL A 188 42.07 3.85 32.74
CA VAL A 188 41.95 3.95 34.20
C VAL A 188 43.17 3.38 34.94
N GLU A 189 43.94 2.47 34.32
CA GLU A 189 45.22 2.00 34.87
C GLU A 189 46.26 3.13 35.01
N THR A 190 46.14 4.19 34.21
CA THR A 190 47.13 5.28 34.13
C THR A 190 46.59 6.64 34.60
N PHE A 191 45.27 6.84 34.55
CA PHE A 191 44.61 8.10 34.87
C PHE A 191 43.44 7.89 35.84
N THR A 192 43.08 8.90 36.62
CA THR A 192 41.89 8.80 37.49
C THR A 192 40.60 8.94 36.66
N PRO A 193 39.50 8.27 37.04
CA PRO A 193 38.23 8.36 36.32
C PRO A 193 37.74 9.80 36.13
N ALA A 194 37.92 10.65 37.14
CA ALA A 194 37.65 12.08 37.03
C ALA A 194 38.48 12.77 35.92
N THR A 195 39.75 12.43 35.74
CA THR A 195 40.58 13.01 34.66
C THR A 195 40.18 12.52 33.27
N LEU A 196 39.72 11.27 33.15
CA LEU A 196 39.29 10.68 31.88
C LEU A 196 38.02 11.33 31.32
N LEU A 197 37.20 11.98 32.15
CA LEU A 197 36.06 12.76 31.67
C LEU A 197 36.44 13.88 30.68
N TRP A 198 37.72 14.30 30.63
CA TRP A 198 38.22 15.23 29.60
C TRP A 198 38.26 14.63 28.18
N LEU A 199 38.12 13.31 28.04
CA LEU A 199 38.04 12.64 26.75
C LEU A 199 36.66 12.79 26.11
N VAL A 200 35.60 13.12 26.86
CA VAL A 200 34.22 13.25 26.34
C VAL A 200 34.05 14.49 25.43
N PRO A 201 34.48 15.72 25.80
CA PRO A 201 34.36 16.91 24.94
C PRO A 201 34.94 16.77 23.52
N PRO A 202 36.14 16.18 23.31
CA PRO A 202 36.67 15.89 21.97
C PRO A 202 35.74 15.06 21.07
N PHE A 203 35.03 14.07 21.62
CA PHE A 203 34.11 13.26 20.82
C PHE A 203 32.88 14.05 20.36
N TYR A 204 32.34 14.96 21.19
CA TYR A 204 31.26 15.85 20.77
C TYR A 204 31.71 16.84 19.69
N LEU A 205 32.95 17.34 19.75
CA LEU A 205 33.54 18.15 18.68
C LEU A 205 33.69 17.36 17.38
N LEU A 206 34.12 16.10 17.47
CA LEU A 206 34.22 15.21 16.31
C LEU A 206 32.85 14.92 15.70
N ALA A 207 31.84 14.62 16.53
CA ALA A 207 30.46 14.43 16.09
C ALA A 207 29.91 15.70 15.40
N MET A 208 30.20 16.88 15.94
CA MET A 208 29.80 18.16 15.33
C MET A 208 30.47 18.38 13.97
N ALA A 209 31.75 18.01 13.82
CA ALA A 209 32.45 18.07 12.53
C ALA A 209 31.85 17.08 11.50
N GLN A 210 31.54 15.85 11.92
CA GLN A 210 30.88 14.84 11.08
C GLN A 210 29.48 15.32 10.63
N LEU A 211 28.72 15.94 11.53
CA LEU A 211 27.40 16.50 11.23
C LEU A 211 27.46 17.70 10.26
N ALA A 212 28.47 18.56 10.40
CA ALA A 212 28.71 19.67 9.48
C ALA A 212 29.10 19.19 8.07
N LEU A 213 29.86 18.08 7.97
CA LEU A 213 30.18 17.44 6.70
C LEU A 213 28.92 16.87 6.02
N LEU A 214 28.03 16.22 6.79
CA LEU A 214 26.75 15.72 6.30
C LEU A 214 25.90 16.85 5.69
N GLY A 215 25.75 17.95 6.43
CA GLY A 215 24.94 19.10 6.00
C GLY A 215 25.46 19.83 4.75
N ARG A 216 26.77 19.76 4.47
CA ARG A 216 27.38 20.33 3.26
C ARG A 216 27.30 19.38 2.07
N ALA A 217 27.37 18.07 2.31
CA ALA A 217 27.46 17.07 1.26
C ALA A 217 26.10 16.72 0.64
N GLN A 218 25.02 16.78 1.41
CA GLN A 218 23.70 16.27 1.01
C GLN A 218 22.57 17.11 1.61
N ARG A 219 21.54 17.40 0.81
CA ARG A 219 20.27 17.93 1.31
C ARG A 219 19.33 16.77 1.64
N PRO A 220 18.49 16.90 2.69
CA PRO A 220 17.40 15.95 2.88
C PRO A 220 16.53 15.92 1.61
N PRO A 221 15.93 14.78 1.24
CA PRO A 221 14.87 14.76 0.26
C PRO A 221 13.79 15.76 0.70
N GLU A 222 13.26 16.58 -0.21
CA GLU A 222 12.20 17.54 0.09
C GLU A 222 11.10 16.83 0.89
N ALA A 223 10.95 17.24 2.15
CA ALA A 223 9.86 16.76 2.97
C ALA A 223 8.59 17.33 2.34
N ALA A 224 7.76 16.45 1.78
CA ALA A 224 6.36 16.81 1.61
C ALA A 224 5.86 17.18 3.01
N ASP A 225 5.40 18.42 3.17
CA ASP A 225 4.76 18.94 4.36
C ASP A 225 3.59 18.03 4.72
N THR A 226 3.89 16.97 5.46
CA THR A 226 2.89 16.15 6.11
C THR A 226 2.74 16.80 7.46
N GLU A 227 1.72 17.64 7.56
CA GLU A 227 1.15 18.11 8.81
C GLU A 227 0.76 16.87 9.64
N GLU A 228 1.72 16.25 10.30
CA GLU A 228 1.42 15.44 11.46
C GLU A 228 0.94 16.43 12.52
N GLU A 229 -0.37 16.49 12.76
CA GLU A 229 -0.96 17.17 13.91
C GLU A 229 -0.38 16.57 15.20
N GLN A 230 0.76 17.07 15.64
CA GLN A 230 1.36 16.70 16.91
C GLN A 230 0.62 17.43 18.03
N THR A 231 -0.36 16.72 18.60
CA THR A 231 -1.14 17.21 19.74
C THR A 231 -0.29 17.23 21.00
N GLY A 232 -0.26 18.35 21.73
CA GLY A 232 0.52 18.50 22.95
C GLY A 232 0.17 17.46 24.03
N MET A 233 1.07 17.28 25.01
CA MET A 233 0.92 16.31 26.11
C MET A 233 -0.41 16.44 26.86
N LEU A 234 -0.87 17.68 27.08
CA LEU A 234 -2.16 18.01 27.70
C LEU A 234 -3.37 17.54 26.90
N GLU A 235 -3.30 17.60 25.57
CA GLU A 235 -4.37 17.18 24.67
C GLU A 235 -4.37 15.65 24.50
N SER A 236 -3.19 15.05 24.50
CA SER A 236 -3.00 13.60 24.58
C SER A 236 -3.67 13.02 25.83
N LEU A 237 -3.42 13.61 27.00
CA LEU A 237 -4.03 13.24 28.29
C LEU A 237 -5.56 13.30 28.27
N LYS A 238 -6.15 14.35 27.67
CA LYS A 238 -7.61 14.49 27.55
C LYS A 238 -8.23 13.40 26.67
N SER A 239 -7.54 12.98 25.62
CA SER A 239 -8.03 11.96 24.68
C SER A 239 -7.80 10.51 25.13
N PHE A 240 -6.93 10.29 26.12
CA PHE A 240 -6.50 8.96 26.56
C PHE A 240 -7.63 8.05 27.08
N PRO A 241 -8.58 8.51 27.93
CA PRO A 241 -9.66 7.65 28.43
C PRO A 241 -10.57 7.14 27.30
N LEU A 242 -10.79 7.98 26.28
CA LEU A 242 -11.56 7.62 25.09
C LEU A 242 -10.78 6.61 24.22
N LEU A 243 -9.45 6.78 24.12
CA LEU A 243 -8.58 5.89 23.38
C LEU A 243 -8.51 4.49 24.00
N VAL A 244 -8.36 4.42 25.31
CA VAL A 244 -8.29 3.15 26.08
C VAL A 244 -9.58 2.35 25.94
N ARG A 245 -10.74 3.01 25.95
CA ARG A 245 -12.04 2.36 25.73
C ARG A 245 -12.17 1.77 24.32
N ARG A 246 -11.58 2.43 23.32
CA ARG A 246 -11.67 2.01 21.92
C ARG A 246 -10.62 0.96 21.55
N HIS A 247 -9.41 1.07 22.11
CA HIS A 247 -8.28 0.20 21.81
C HIS A 247 -7.68 -0.32 23.11
N PRO A 248 -8.08 -1.53 23.56
CA PRO A 248 -7.62 -2.11 24.83
C PRO A 248 -6.10 -2.25 24.91
N ILE A 249 -5.39 -2.42 23.79
CA ILE A 249 -3.94 -2.52 23.77
C ILE A 249 -3.23 -1.28 24.37
N VAL A 250 -3.86 -0.10 24.28
CA VAL A 250 -3.25 1.18 24.67
C VAL A 250 -2.97 1.27 26.18
N TRP A 251 -3.90 0.83 27.03
CA TRP A 251 -3.66 0.87 28.49
C TRP A 251 -2.64 -0.18 28.92
N MET A 252 -2.57 -1.31 28.22
CA MET A 252 -1.59 -2.37 28.51
C MET A 252 -0.18 -1.89 28.16
N LEU A 253 -0.03 -1.18 27.04
CA LEU A 253 1.23 -0.52 26.67
C LEU A 253 1.62 0.55 27.69
N ALA A 254 0.68 1.39 28.14
CA ALA A 254 0.96 2.40 29.15
C ALA A 254 1.39 1.80 30.50
N LEU A 255 0.75 0.71 30.94
CA LEU A 255 1.12 0.03 32.19
C LEU A 255 2.45 -0.71 32.06
N SER A 256 2.73 -1.32 30.91
CA SER A 256 4.03 -1.92 30.60
C SER A 256 5.15 -0.88 30.61
N ALA A 257 4.91 0.29 30.00
CA ALA A 257 5.83 1.43 29.97
C ALA A 257 6.09 2.05 31.35
N LEU A 258 5.24 1.79 32.35
CA LEU A 258 5.48 2.18 33.74
C LEU A 258 6.24 1.08 34.51
N LEU A 259 5.84 -0.19 34.33
CA LEU A 259 6.36 -1.30 35.12
C LEU A 259 7.76 -1.77 34.67
N ALA A 260 8.05 -1.73 33.38
CA ALA A 260 9.36 -2.13 32.85
C ALA A 260 10.53 -1.26 33.37
N PRO A 261 10.48 0.09 33.29
CA PRO A 261 11.55 0.92 33.87
C PRO A 261 11.60 0.83 35.40
N PHE A 262 10.45 0.61 36.06
CA PHE A 262 10.45 0.35 37.50
C PHE A 262 11.28 -0.89 37.85
N LEU A 263 11.03 -2.02 37.19
CA LEU A 263 11.77 -3.26 37.42
C LEU A 263 13.25 -3.12 37.05
N ARG A 264 13.57 -2.35 35.99
CA ARG A 264 14.96 -2.01 35.64
C ARG A 264 15.68 -1.32 36.79
N CYS A 265 15.11 -0.24 37.35
CA CYS A 265 15.74 0.49 38.45
C CYS A 265 15.93 -0.37 39.72
N VAL A 266 15.01 -1.32 39.98
CA VAL A 266 15.17 -2.27 41.08
C VAL A 266 16.30 -3.26 40.81
N ALA A 267 16.40 -3.80 39.60
CA ALA A 267 17.50 -4.68 39.21
C ALA A 267 18.85 -3.96 39.27
N GLU A 268 18.92 -2.75 38.73
CA GLU A 268 20.10 -1.87 38.73
C GLU A 268 20.56 -1.56 40.16
N PHE A 269 19.63 -1.20 41.06
CA PHE A 269 19.95 -1.00 42.48
C PHE A 269 20.58 -2.24 43.12
N GLN A 270 20.00 -3.42 42.90
CA GLN A 270 20.54 -4.68 43.44
C GLN A 270 21.93 -4.98 42.86
N VAL A 271 22.10 -4.84 41.54
CA VAL A 271 23.35 -5.09 40.82
C VAL A 271 24.46 -4.14 41.28
N PHE A 272 24.19 -2.84 41.32
CA PHE A 272 25.17 -1.82 41.72
C PHE A 272 25.55 -1.93 43.20
N SER A 273 24.63 -2.37 44.07
CA SER A 273 24.97 -2.68 45.46
C SER A 273 25.97 -3.84 45.60
N ILE A 274 25.96 -4.79 44.65
CA ILE A 274 26.92 -5.91 44.61
C ILE A 274 28.27 -5.43 44.04
N TYR A 275 28.26 -4.57 43.01
CA TYR A 275 29.47 -4.00 42.43
C TYR A 275 30.23 -3.13 43.43
N GLU A 276 29.55 -2.22 44.13
CA GLU A 276 30.14 -1.36 45.17
C GLU A 276 30.81 -2.19 46.28
N ARG A 277 30.16 -3.26 46.75
CA ARG A 277 30.73 -4.14 47.79
C ARG A 277 31.95 -4.93 47.30
N ARG A 278 32.00 -5.27 46.01
CA ARG A 278 33.06 -6.11 45.44
C ARG A 278 34.29 -5.30 44.98
N PHE A 279 34.08 -4.06 44.55
CA PHE A 279 35.10 -3.14 44.05
C PHE A 279 34.94 -1.79 44.76
N PRO A 280 35.49 -1.65 45.99
CA PRO A 280 35.38 -0.41 46.77
C PRO A 280 36.31 0.71 46.26
N ASP A 281 37.30 0.37 45.43
CA ASP A 281 38.21 1.35 44.82
C ASP A 281 37.63 1.92 43.52
N GLU A 282 37.73 3.25 43.35
CA GLU A 282 37.18 3.97 42.21
C GLU A 282 37.79 3.52 40.87
N GLN A 283 39.10 3.27 40.85
CA GLN A 283 39.80 2.85 39.63
C GLN A 283 39.47 1.41 39.27
N GLU A 284 39.47 0.49 40.24
CA GLU A 284 39.07 -0.89 39.99
C GLU A 284 37.61 -1.00 39.51
N LEU A 285 36.70 -0.22 40.12
CA LEU A 285 35.30 -0.19 39.72
C LEU A 285 35.12 0.39 38.31
N ALA A 286 35.78 1.50 37.99
CA ALA A 286 35.73 2.10 36.65
C ALA A 286 36.33 1.16 35.58
N GLY A 287 37.42 0.47 35.90
CA GLY A 287 38.05 -0.53 35.04
C GLY A 287 37.12 -1.71 34.74
N PHE A 288 36.44 -2.23 35.77
CA PHE A 288 35.45 -3.31 35.65
C PHE A 288 34.23 -2.88 34.85
N LEU A 289 33.62 -1.73 35.18
CA LEU A 289 32.46 -1.21 34.45
C LEU A 289 32.79 -0.93 32.98
N GLY A 290 33.98 -0.40 32.68
CA GLY A 290 34.41 -0.18 31.29
C GLY A 290 34.52 -1.48 30.48
N LEU A 291 35.12 -2.52 31.07
CA LEU A 291 35.16 -3.84 30.45
C LEU A 291 33.74 -4.41 30.27
N LEU A 292 32.90 -4.29 31.30
CA LEU A 292 31.53 -4.79 31.30
C LEU A 292 30.71 -4.10 30.19
N SER A 293 30.62 -2.78 30.16
CA SER A 293 29.88 -2.02 29.14
C SER A 293 30.36 -2.33 27.71
N GLY A 294 31.67 -2.49 27.52
CA GLY A 294 32.23 -2.94 26.24
C GLY A 294 31.76 -4.34 25.84
N THR A 295 31.74 -5.28 26.77
CA THR A 295 31.22 -6.65 26.51
C THR A 295 29.71 -6.69 26.29
N LEU A 296 28.93 -5.90 27.05
CA LEU A 296 27.49 -5.79 26.89
C LEU A 296 27.14 -5.21 25.52
N SER A 297 27.87 -4.19 25.05
CA SER A 297 27.69 -3.61 23.71
C SER A 297 27.88 -4.65 22.59
N VAL A 298 28.89 -5.52 22.70
CA VAL A 298 29.14 -6.60 21.72
C VAL A 298 28.08 -7.69 21.81
N LEU A 299 27.66 -8.06 23.02
CA LEU A 299 26.62 -9.05 23.24
C LEU A 299 25.27 -8.56 22.69
N GLU A 300 24.95 -7.28 22.88
CA GLU A 300 23.73 -6.64 22.36
C GLU A 300 23.66 -6.76 20.84
N PHE A 301 24.76 -6.41 20.16
CA PHE A 301 24.86 -6.59 18.72
C PHE A 301 24.66 -8.04 18.28
N ALA A 302 25.30 -8.99 18.96
CA ALA A 302 25.22 -10.40 18.63
C ALA A 302 23.78 -10.93 18.81
N VAL A 303 23.09 -10.55 19.89
CA VAL A 303 21.69 -10.92 20.11
C VAL A 303 20.80 -10.33 19.02
N LEU A 304 20.97 -9.04 18.71
CA LEU A 304 20.17 -8.34 17.69
C LEU A 304 20.35 -8.95 16.29
N LEU A 305 21.59 -9.30 15.91
CA LEU A 305 21.91 -9.85 14.59
C LEU A 305 21.48 -11.31 14.43
N PHE A 306 21.82 -12.18 15.40
CA PHE A 306 21.69 -13.63 15.25
C PHE A 306 20.41 -14.20 15.87
N PHE A 307 19.82 -13.53 16.85
CA PHE A 307 18.72 -14.10 17.63
C PHE A 307 17.42 -13.34 17.45
N THR A 308 17.42 -12.00 17.50
CA THR A 308 16.18 -11.21 17.51
C THR A 308 15.31 -11.44 16.27
N ARG A 309 15.87 -11.29 15.06
CA ARG A 309 15.09 -11.48 13.81
C ARG A 309 14.58 -12.92 13.62
N PRO A 310 15.42 -13.98 13.74
CA PRO A 310 14.93 -15.35 13.62
C PRO A 310 13.85 -15.71 14.65
N LEU A 311 13.96 -15.17 15.87
CA LEU A 311 13.02 -15.44 16.95
C LEU A 311 11.66 -14.77 16.70
N ILE A 312 11.64 -13.52 16.23
CA ILE A 312 10.42 -12.83 15.79
C ILE A 312 9.74 -13.58 14.64
N GLN A 313 10.51 -14.06 13.65
CA GLN A 313 9.97 -14.80 12.51
C GLN A 313 9.37 -16.16 12.90
N LYS A 314 10.01 -16.89 13.82
CA LYS A 314 9.56 -18.22 14.26
C LYS A 314 8.42 -18.18 15.28
N LEU A 315 8.48 -17.26 16.24
CA LEU A 315 7.54 -17.23 17.37
C LEU A 315 6.38 -16.24 17.16
N GLY A 316 6.55 -15.25 16.28
CA GLY A 316 5.59 -14.16 16.08
C GLY A 316 5.55 -13.17 17.24
N VAL A 317 4.92 -12.01 17.01
CA VAL A 317 4.87 -10.88 17.98
C VAL A 317 4.20 -11.28 19.30
N HIS A 318 3.16 -12.13 19.26
CA HIS A 318 2.45 -12.54 20.47
C HIS A 318 3.35 -13.25 21.48
N ARG A 319 4.14 -14.23 21.03
CA ARG A 319 5.05 -14.98 21.91
C ARG A 319 6.32 -14.21 22.21
N MET A 320 6.77 -13.35 21.30
CA MET A 320 7.95 -12.51 21.51
C MET A 320 7.76 -11.55 22.71
N ASN A 321 6.53 -11.07 22.95
CA ASN A 321 6.16 -10.27 24.12
C ASN A 321 6.36 -10.96 25.48
N LEU A 322 6.57 -12.28 25.51
CA LEU A 322 6.79 -13.04 26.74
C LEU A 322 8.27 -13.22 27.08
N ILE A 323 9.16 -13.07 26.10
CA ILE A 323 10.57 -13.48 26.24
C ILE A 323 11.27 -12.59 27.27
N TYR A 324 11.16 -11.27 27.13
CA TYR A 324 11.80 -10.35 28.07
C TYR A 324 11.28 -10.55 29.51
N PRO A 325 9.95 -10.55 29.78
CA PRO A 325 9.43 -10.83 31.13
C PRO A 325 9.89 -12.18 31.71
N VAL A 326 9.98 -13.24 30.90
CA VAL A 326 10.49 -14.55 31.35
C VAL A 326 11.97 -14.46 31.73
N THR A 327 12.78 -13.78 30.94
CA THR A 327 14.21 -13.60 31.26
C THR A 327 14.42 -12.71 32.49
N THR A 328 13.57 -11.69 32.70
CA THR A 328 13.57 -10.85 33.90
C THR A 328 13.13 -11.62 35.14
N LEU A 329 12.19 -12.56 35.00
CA LEU A 329 11.83 -13.45 36.10
C LEU A 329 13.02 -14.35 36.47
N GLY A 330 13.72 -14.87 35.46
CA GLY A 330 14.96 -15.62 35.65
C GLY A 330 16.08 -14.81 36.32
N SER A 331 16.25 -13.53 35.96
CA SER A 331 17.28 -12.68 36.56
C SER A 331 17.01 -12.39 38.04
N PHE A 332 15.78 -12.01 38.41
CA PHE A 332 15.42 -11.81 39.81
C PHE A 332 15.42 -13.11 40.63
N ALA A 333 15.03 -14.25 40.04
CA ALA A 333 15.17 -15.55 40.69
C ALA A 333 16.65 -15.88 40.95
N GLY A 334 17.53 -15.59 39.99
CA GLY A 334 18.98 -15.75 40.14
C GLY A 334 19.56 -14.89 41.26
N LEU A 335 19.18 -13.61 41.32
CA LEU A 335 19.57 -12.69 42.40
C LEU A 335 19.05 -13.15 43.76
N ALA A 336 17.82 -13.66 43.84
CA ALA A 336 17.26 -14.19 45.08
C ALA A 336 18.03 -15.40 45.62
N VAL A 337 18.51 -16.27 44.72
CA VAL A 337 19.27 -17.48 45.09
C VAL A 337 20.74 -17.17 45.39
N SER A 338 21.36 -16.26 44.65
CA SER A 338 22.79 -15.94 44.77
C SER A 338 23.04 -14.43 44.69
N HIS A 339 23.51 -13.86 45.79
CA HIS A 339 23.89 -12.44 45.88
C HIS A 339 25.39 -12.27 45.59
N GLN A 340 25.85 -12.82 44.45
CA GLN A 340 27.26 -12.79 44.04
C GLN A 340 27.42 -12.17 42.64
N LEU A 341 28.67 -11.85 42.29
CA LEU A 341 29.03 -11.18 41.03
C LEU A 341 28.45 -11.86 39.76
N PRO A 342 28.44 -13.21 39.61
CA PRO A 342 27.87 -13.82 38.41
C PRO A 342 26.37 -13.59 38.24
N ALA A 343 25.60 -13.60 39.34
CA ALA A 343 24.17 -13.31 39.30
C ALA A 343 23.92 -11.83 38.97
N ALA A 344 24.75 -10.93 39.48
CA ALA A 344 24.70 -9.51 39.16
C ALA A 344 24.99 -9.24 37.68
N ILE A 345 26.02 -9.88 37.10
CA ILE A 345 26.33 -9.78 35.67
C ILE A 345 25.17 -10.35 34.83
N ALA A 346 24.59 -11.48 35.21
CA ALA A 346 23.45 -12.06 34.50
C ALA A 346 22.21 -11.14 34.54
N ALA A 347 21.96 -10.46 35.66
CA ALA A 347 20.89 -9.47 35.78
C ALA A 347 21.17 -8.22 34.94
N ASN A 348 22.43 -7.77 34.87
CA ASN A 348 22.84 -6.66 34.01
C ASN A 348 22.63 -6.99 32.52
N ILE A 349 23.07 -8.17 32.07
CA ILE A 349 22.77 -8.68 30.72
C ILE A 349 21.26 -8.69 30.45
N ASN A 350 20.42 -8.99 31.45
CA ASN A 350 18.98 -8.98 31.26
C ASN A 350 18.44 -7.56 30.99
N TYR A 351 18.67 -6.60 31.89
CA TYR A 351 18.02 -5.29 31.76
C TYR A 351 18.68 -4.38 30.72
N GLU A 352 19.98 -4.55 30.45
CA GLU A 352 20.72 -3.74 29.49
C GLU A 352 20.70 -4.42 28.11
N THR A 353 21.36 -5.58 27.96
CA THR A 353 21.48 -6.26 26.68
C THR A 353 20.14 -6.77 26.14
N LEU A 354 19.40 -7.59 26.90
CA LEU A 354 18.12 -8.16 26.41
C LEU A 354 17.00 -7.10 26.39
N GLY A 355 17.07 -6.09 27.26
CA GLY A 355 16.21 -4.91 27.19
C GLY A 355 16.31 -4.22 25.83
N ASN A 356 17.53 -3.88 25.41
CA ASN A 356 17.77 -3.16 24.16
C ASN A 356 17.61 -4.03 22.91
N SER A 357 18.10 -5.28 22.95
CA SER A 357 18.12 -6.16 21.77
C SER A 357 16.85 -6.98 21.54
N ILE A 358 15.99 -7.15 22.55
CA ILE A 358 14.73 -7.90 22.45
C ILE A 358 13.52 -7.05 22.81
N ALA A 359 13.49 -6.44 24.00
CA ALA A 359 12.30 -5.73 24.48
C ALA A 359 11.98 -4.50 23.61
N ALA A 360 12.96 -3.63 23.37
CA ALA A 360 12.75 -2.40 22.59
C ALA A 360 12.27 -2.64 21.13
N PRO A 361 12.82 -3.61 20.37
CA PRO A 361 12.27 -3.98 19.06
C PRO A 361 10.83 -4.51 19.13
N VAL A 362 10.50 -5.29 20.17
CA VAL A 362 9.15 -5.84 20.37
C VAL A 362 8.16 -4.74 20.72
N ASP A 363 8.54 -3.80 21.58
CA ASP A 363 7.72 -2.64 21.92
C ASP A 363 7.45 -1.77 20.69
N THR A 364 8.47 -1.53 19.86
CA THR A 364 8.30 -0.85 18.57
C THR A 364 7.29 -1.56 17.68
N LEU A 365 7.33 -2.89 17.62
CA LEU A 365 6.32 -3.68 16.89
C LEU A 365 4.94 -3.50 17.52
N ASN A 366 4.81 -3.56 18.85
CA ASN A 366 3.52 -3.42 19.53
C ASN A 366 2.85 -2.06 19.23
N TYR A 367 3.63 -0.97 19.17
CA TYR A 367 3.13 0.35 18.80
C TYR A 367 2.58 0.41 17.37
N ASN A 368 3.05 -0.44 16.45
CA ASN A 368 2.50 -0.50 15.08
C ASN A 368 1.06 -1.01 15.03
N ALA A 369 0.55 -1.62 16.11
CA ALA A 369 -0.87 -1.97 16.22
C ALA A 369 -1.75 -0.79 16.66
N VAL A 370 -1.17 0.37 16.98
CA VAL A 370 -1.89 1.61 17.30
C VAL A 370 -2.04 2.45 16.01
N PRO A 371 -3.25 2.95 15.67
CA PRO A 371 -3.44 3.79 14.49
C PRO A 371 -2.49 5.01 14.47
N ARG A 372 -1.77 5.27 13.35
CA ARG A 372 -0.75 6.36 13.32
C ARG A 372 -1.29 7.75 13.74
N ARG A 373 -2.60 8.00 13.60
CA ARG A 373 -3.27 9.27 13.97
C ARG A 373 -3.29 9.52 15.49
N PHE A 374 -3.13 8.44 16.26
CA PHE A 374 -3.06 8.49 17.71
C PHE A 374 -1.71 8.03 18.24
N LEU A 375 -0.80 7.55 17.37
CA LEU A 375 0.49 7.03 17.78
C LEU A 375 1.31 8.09 18.53
N GLY A 376 1.30 9.35 18.05
CA GLY A 376 1.93 10.47 18.75
C GLY A 376 1.34 10.71 20.15
N ARG A 377 0.02 10.59 20.31
CA ARG A 377 -0.65 10.74 21.62
C ARG A 377 -0.32 9.60 22.58
N VAL A 378 -0.32 8.37 22.07
CA VAL A 378 -0.01 7.18 22.86
C VAL A 378 1.45 7.22 23.29
N ARG A 379 2.40 7.47 22.39
CA ARG A 379 3.82 7.63 22.72
C ARG A 379 4.09 8.80 23.64
N GLY A 380 3.42 9.94 23.43
CA GLY A 380 3.53 11.09 24.33
C GLY A 380 3.13 10.76 25.78
N ILE A 381 2.21 9.80 25.97
CA ILE A 381 1.82 9.33 27.30
C ILE A 381 2.76 8.24 27.80
N THR A 382 3.07 7.22 26.99
CA THR A 382 3.94 6.12 27.43
C THR A 382 5.35 6.60 27.72
N ASP A 383 5.93 7.38 26.80
CA ASP A 383 7.34 7.77 26.83
C ASP A 383 7.51 9.07 27.62
N GLY A 384 6.55 9.99 27.51
CA GLY A 384 6.60 11.30 28.18
C GLY A 384 6.09 11.31 29.63
N LEU A 385 5.25 10.35 30.04
CA LEU A 385 4.67 10.32 31.39
C LEU A 385 4.90 8.98 32.09
N CYS A 386 4.46 7.86 31.52
CA CYS A 386 4.51 6.55 32.18
C CYS A 386 5.95 6.11 32.48
N TYR A 387 6.86 6.30 31.52
CA TYR A 387 8.26 5.92 31.67
C TYR A 387 8.98 6.69 32.81
N PRO A 388 8.99 8.05 32.84
CA PRO A 388 9.57 8.79 33.95
C PRO A 388 8.86 8.55 35.29
N LEU A 389 7.54 8.34 35.27
CA LEU A 389 6.78 8.01 36.47
C LEU A 389 7.18 6.65 37.04
N GLY A 390 7.46 5.66 36.19
CA GLY A 390 7.99 4.35 36.61
C GLY A 390 9.32 4.48 37.34
N ILE A 391 10.25 5.29 36.81
CA ILE A 391 11.54 5.60 37.45
C ILE A 391 11.33 6.31 38.79
N ALA A 392 10.46 7.33 38.84
CA ALA A 392 10.17 8.06 40.07
C ALA A 392 9.54 7.16 41.15
N LEU A 393 8.61 6.29 40.77
CA LEU A 393 7.97 5.32 41.67
C LEU A 393 9.00 4.32 42.21
N ALA A 394 9.91 3.83 41.36
CA ALA A 394 11.01 2.96 41.81
C ALA A 394 11.92 3.69 42.81
N GLY A 395 12.31 4.93 42.50
CA GLY A 395 13.09 5.77 43.41
C GLY A 395 12.40 5.99 44.75
N ALA A 396 11.12 6.37 44.76
CA ALA A 396 10.36 6.57 46.00
C ALA A 396 10.21 5.28 46.82
N LEU A 397 9.83 4.17 46.17
CA LEU A 397 9.63 2.89 46.83
C LEU A 397 10.94 2.28 47.33
N LEU A 398 12.04 2.39 46.58
CA LEU A 398 13.35 1.94 47.04
C LEU A 398 13.89 2.83 48.16
N TRP A 399 13.66 4.15 48.11
CA TRP A 399 14.14 5.06 49.16
C TRP A 399 13.52 4.74 50.52
N VAL A 400 12.22 4.47 50.56
CA VAL A 400 11.51 4.02 51.77
C VAL A 400 11.84 2.56 52.06
N GLY A 401 11.75 1.71 51.06
CA GLY A 401 11.92 0.26 51.16
C GLY A 401 13.28 -0.15 51.70
N GLN A 402 14.37 0.48 51.28
CA GLN A 402 15.72 0.14 51.75
C GLN A 402 15.94 0.42 53.25
N THR A 403 15.05 1.17 53.91
CA THR A 403 15.14 1.43 55.36
C THR A 403 14.41 0.39 56.19
N VAL A 404 13.51 -0.39 55.57
CA VAL A 404 12.60 -1.33 56.25
C VAL A 404 12.78 -2.77 55.76
N LEU A 405 13.20 -2.95 54.51
CA LEU A 405 13.25 -4.24 53.81
C LEU A 405 14.69 -4.61 53.46
N ASP A 406 14.98 -5.91 53.56
CA ASP A 406 16.28 -6.47 53.15
C ASP A 406 16.38 -6.66 51.63
N SER A 407 17.61 -6.81 51.10
CA SER A 407 17.89 -7.03 49.67
C SER A 407 17.05 -8.16 49.06
N LEU A 408 16.86 -9.25 49.81
CA LEU A 408 16.09 -10.41 49.39
C LEU A 408 14.59 -10.08 49.30
N GLU A 409 14.04 -9.32 50.24
CA GLU A 409 12.62 -8.94 50.25
C GLU A 409 12.29 -8.00 49.09
N ILE A 410 13.19 -7.05 48.78
CA ILE A 410 13.08 -6.18 47.61
C ILE A 410 13.10 -7.03 46.32
N THR A 411 13.99 -8.02 46.23
CA THR A 411 14.10 -8.93 45.08
C THR A 411 12.85 -9.81 44.92
N LEU A 412 12.30 -10.33 46.02
CA LEU A 412 11.06 -11.10 46.00
C LEU A 412 9.85 -10.24 45.59
N GLY A 413 9.78 -8.99 46.04
CA GLY A 413 8.77 -8.03 45.59
C GLY A 413 8.85 -7.76 44.08
N ALA A 414 10.06 -7.61 43.54
CA ALA A 414 10.30 -7.45 42.10
C ALA A 414 9.90 -8.70 41.30
N LEU A 415 10.15 -9.91 41.84
CA LEU A 415 9.74 -11.17 41.23
C LEU A 415 8.21 -11.23 41.06
N VAL A 416 7.45 -10.84 42.09
CA VAL A 416 5.98 -10.78 42.04
C VAL A 416 5.50 -9.78 40.99
N LEU A 417 6.08 -8.58 40.96
CA LEU A 417 5.75 -7.57 39.96
C LEU A 417 6.08 -8.02 38.53
N THR A 418 7.13 -8.82 38.35
CA THR A 418 7.50 -9.41 37.05
C THR A 418 6.43 -10.38 36.53
N VAL A 419 5.71 -11.08 37.40
CA VAL A 419 4.53 -11.89 36.99
C VAL A 419 3.44 -10.99 36.41
N GLY A 420 3.24 -9.80 36.96
CA GLY A 420 2.36 -8.77 36.40
C GLY A 420 2.79 -8.32 35.01
N LEU A 421 4.10 -8.08 34.81
CA LEU A 421 4.65 -7.74 33.50
C LEU A 421 4.44 -8.87 32.48
N LEU A 422 4.59 -10.13 32.90
CA LEU A 422 4.35 -11.31 32.05
C LEU A 422 2.87 -11.40 31.63
N ALA A 423 1.93 -11.13 32.55
CA ALA A 423 0.51 -11.08 32.23
C ALA A 423 0.17 -9.95 31.24
N LEU A 424 0.80 -8.78 31.39
CA LEU A 424 0.65 -7.67 30.44
C LEU A 424 1.21 -8.02 29.06
N GLY A 425 2.42 -8.59 29.00
CA GLY A 425 3.04 -9.03 27.73
C GLY A 425 2.16 -10.06 27.00
N HIS A 426 1.57 -11.01 27.73
CA HIS A 426 0.61 -11.96 27.15
C HIS A 426 -0.60 -11.25 26.54
N GLY A 427 -1.19 -10.31 27.29
CA GLY A 427 -2.37 -9.58 26.86
C GLY A 427 -2.14 -8.62 25.69
N VAL A 428 -1.00 -7.90 25.66
CA VAL A 428 -0.57 -7.08 24.52
C VAL A 428 -0.45 -7.95 23.28
N GLY A 429 0.27 -9.07 23.38
CA GLY A 429 0.44 -9.98 22.25
C GLY A 429 -0.89 -10.54 21.71
N ARG A 430 -1.86 -10.81 22.59
CA ARG A 430 -3.18 -11.34 22.21
C ARG A 430 -4.02 -10.29 21.48
N HIS A 431 -3.97 -9.02 21.91
CA HIS A 431 -4.71 -7.92 21.30
C HIS A 431 -3.99 -7.28 20.10
N TYR A 432 -2.70 -7.55 19.91
CA TYR A 432 -1.88 -7.05 18.80
C TYR A 432 -2.48 -7.41 17.42
N LEU A 433 -2.77 -8.70 17.18
CA LEU A 433 -3.34 -9.16 15.92
C LEU A 433 -4.72 -8.56 15.66
N THR A 434 -5.59 -8.55 16.68
CA THR A 434 -6.93 -7.97 16.58
C THR A 434 -6.89 -6.48 16.27
N SER A 435 -6.02 -5.73 16.94
CA SER A 435 -5.86 -4.28 16.76
C SER A 435 -5.23 -3.94 15.40
N LEU A 436 -4.28 -4.75 14.93
CA LEU A 436 -3.66 -4.57 13.60
C LEU A 436 -4.67 -4.85 12.48
N VAL A 437 -5.51 -5.89 12.62
CA VAL A 437 -6.62 -6.16 11.70
C VAL A 437 -7.66 -5.03 11.74
N GLU A 438 -8.00 -4.53 12.92
CA GLU A 438 -8.95 -3.42 13.10
C GLU A 438 -8.37 -2.09 12.57
N MET A 439 -7.06 -1.87 12.66
CA MET A 439 -6.36 -0.71 12.11
C MET A 439 -6.32 -0.77 10.58
N LEU A 440 -6.01 -1.94 10.01
CA LEU A 440 -6.09 -2.16 8.56
C LEU A 440 -7.52 -1.98 8.04
N ARG A 441 -8.53 -2.33 8.84
CA ARG A 441 -9.95 -2.04 8.56
C ARG A 441 -10.32 -0.56 8.70
N SER A 442 -9.69 0.17 9.64
CA SER A 442 -10.12 1.53 10.04
C SER A 442 -9.30 2.70 9.49
N ARG A 443 -8.31 2.47 8.61
CA ARG A 443 -7.50 3.53 7.96
C ARG A 443 -7.62 3.67 6.44
N SER A 444 -8.58 3.00 5.82
CA SER A 444 -9.40 3.72 4.84
C SER A 444 -10.43 4.49 5.65
N VAL A 445 -10.68 5.78 5.35
CA VAL A 445 -12.04 6.28 5.58
C VAL A 445 -12.94 5.24 4.94
N ASN A 446 -13.68 4.53 5.77
CA ASN A 446 -14.36 3.32 5.38
C ASN A 446 -15.61 3.76 4.62
N LEU A 447 -15.47 4.31 3.42
CA LEU A 447 -16.63 4.73 2.61
C LEU A 447 -17.52 3.52 2.27
N ASP A 448 -16.95 2.32 2.31
CA ASP A 448 -17.68 1.08 2.10
C ASP A 448 -18.33 0.52 3.39
N GLU A 449 -17.94 0.97 4.59
CA GLU A 449 -18.78 0.86 5.81
C GLU A 449 -19.59 2.15 6.06
N VAL A 450 -19.38 3.24 5.33
CA VAL A 450 -20.31 4.38 5.33
C VAL A 450 -21.56 4.02 4.53
N GLY A 451 -21.55 2.94 3.74
CA GLY A 451 -22.75 2.32 3.16
C GLY A 451 -23.61 1.56 4.18
N GLU A 452 -23.00 0.79 5.09
CA GLU A 452 -23.72 -0.17 5.97
C GLU A 452 -23.42 -0.06 7.48
N GLY A 453 -22.43 0.73 7.90
CA GLY A 453 -21.84 0.77 9.25
C GLY A 453 -21.86 2.14 9.98
N LEU A 454 -22.44 3.20 9.41
CA LEU A 454 -22.94 4.33 10.21
C LEU A 454 -24.26 3.92 10.88
N ALA A 455 -24.19 3.03 11.87
CA ALA A 455 -25.35 2.56 12.61
C ALA A 455 -26.00 3.63 13.52
N LYS A 456 -25.49 4.87 13.52
CA LYS A 456 -26.16 6.12 13.92
C LYS A 456 -25.24 7.32 13.66
N LEU A 457 -25.68 8.29 12.84
CA LEU A 457 -25.07 9.62 12.82
C LEU A 457 -25.22 10.28 14.21
N PRO A 458 -24.23 11.06 14.69
CA PRO A 458 -24.40 11.83 15.92
C PRO A 458 -25.58 12.83 15.82
N PRO A 459 -26.33 13.10 16.90
CA PRO A 459 -27.51 13.97 16.86
C PRO A 459 -27.22 15.41 16.42
N GLN A 460 -25.95 15.85 16.49
CA GLN A 460 -25.53 17.18 16.01
C GLN A 460 -25.75 17.40 14.50
N TYR A 461 -25.91 16.34 13.70
CA TYR A 461 -26.18 16.45 12.26
C TYR A 461 -27.66 16.59 11.91
N ALA A 462 -28.57 16.56 12.91
CA ALA A 462 -30.01 16.64 12.68
C ALA A 462 -30.45 17.93 11.97
N GLU A 463 -29.84 19.07 12.29
CA GLU A 463 -30.14 20.35 11.61
C GLU A 463 -29.69 20.37 10.15
N GLU A 464 -28.52 19.80 9.85
CA GLU A 464 -28.05 19.70 8.46
C GLU A 464 -28.96 18.77 7.64
N VAL A 465 -29.44 17.67 8.24
CA VAL A 465 -30.42 16.78 7.62
C VAL A 465 -31.77 17.49 7.37
N ARG A 466 -32.28 18.29 8.33
CA ARG A 466 -33.50 19.11 8.12
C ARG A 466 -33.31 20.10 6.96
N ARG A 467 -32.13 20.71 6.86
CA ARG A 467 -31.80 21.63 5.77
C ARG A 467 -31.79 20.93 4.41
N LEU A 468 -31.23 19.72 4.35
CA LEU A 468 -31.24 18.90 3.13
C LEU A 468 -32.66 18.47 2.74
N LEU A 469 -33.50 18.07 3.69
CA LEU A 469 -34.90 17.69 3.46
C LEU A 469 -35.76 18.88 2.97
N LYS A 470 -35.44 20.11 3.38
CA LYS A 470 -36.14 21.35 2.96
C LYS A 470 -35.51 22.04 1.74
N SER A 471 -34.44 21.48 1.18
CA SER A 471 -33.75 22.04 0.00
C SER A 471 -34.64 21.98 -1.24
N ASP A 472 -34.45 22.91 -2.18
CA ASP A 472 -35.09 22.87 -3.51
C ASP A 472 -34.39 21.85 -4.46
N ASP A 473 -33.20 21.37 -4.12
CA ASP A 473 -32.46 20.35 -4.90
C ASP A 473 -32.93 18.92 -4.57
N ARG A 474 -33.41 18.20 -5.58
CA ARG A 474 -33.90 16.82 -5.45
C ARG A 474 -32.84 15.83 -4.99
N ASN A 475 -31.58 15.98 -5.43
CA ASN A 475 -30.51 15.10 -4.98
C ASN A 475 -30.17 15.34 -3.50
N ALA A 476 -30.24 16.61 -3.07
CA ALA A 476 -30.09 16.98 -1.66
C ALA A 476 -31.23 16.42 -0.79
N GLN A 477 -32.48 16.45 -1.28
CA GLN A 477 -33.63 15.82 -0.61
C GLN A 477 -33.45 14.30 -0.46
N ILE A 478 -33.04 13.61 -1.54
CA ILE A 478 -32.76 12.15 -1.50
C ILE A 478 -31.66 11.83 -0.49
N LEU A 479 -30.56 12.58 -0.52
CA LEU A 479 -29.47 12.44 0.44
C LEU A 479 -29.96 12.71 1.88
N GLY A 480 -30.82 13.71 2.07
CA GLY A 480 -31.47 14.01 3.34
C GLY A 480 -32.31 12.84 3.87
N VAL A 481 -33.10 12.19 3.01
CA VAL A 481 -33.89 10.99 3.35
C VAL A 481 -32.97 9.82 3.75
N GLU A 482 -31.90 9.59 3.00
CA GLU A 482 -30.92 8.54 3.30
C GLU A 482 -30.16 8.80 4.61
N LEU A 483 -29.82 10.06 4.90
CA LEU A 483 -29.17 10.45 6.17
C LEU A 483 -30.15 10.41 7.35
N ALA A 484 -31.42 10.74 7.14
CA ALA A 484 -32.47 10.59 8.15
C ALA A 484 -32.66 9.11 8.55
N ALA A 485 -32.57 8.19 7.58
CA ALA A 485 -32.56 6.73 7.82
C ALA A 485 -31.46 6.28 8.78
N ARG A 486 -30.35 7.01 8.78
CA ARG A 486 -29.14 6.75 9.57
C ARG A 486 -29.12 7.52 10.90
N LEU A 487 -30.10 8.40 11.14
CA LEU A 487 -30.37 9.05 12.43
C LEU A 487 -31.56 8.32 13.11
N ASN A 488 -32.39 9.06 13.85
CA ASN A 488 -33.69 8.59 14.32
C ASN A 488 -34.78 9.14 13.38
N PRO A 489 -35.33 8.33 12.45
CA PRO A 489 -36.31 8.80 11.47
C PRO A 489 -37.57 9.39 12.10
N ALA A 490 -37.89 8.98 13.34
CA ALA A 490 -39.00 9.52 14.13
C ALA A 490 -38.94 11.04 14.29
N GLU A 491 -37.73 11.61 14.39
CA GLU A 491 -37.50 13.04 14.64
C GLU A 491 -37.73 13.92 13.40
N PHE A 492 -37.86 13.31 12.22
CA PHE A 492 -38.02 13.99 10.92
C PHE A 492 -39.34 13.64 10.24
N LEU A 493 -40.29 13.03 10.96
CA LEU A 493 -41.54 12.53 10.37
C LEU A 493 -42.34 13.63 9.67
N SER A 494 -42.39 14.84 10.22
CA SER A 494 -43.11 15.98 9.62
C SER A 494 -42.43 16.47 8.33
N GLU A 495 -41.10 16.58 8.30
CA GLU A 495 -40.36 16.96 7.09
C GLU A 495 -40.46 15.89 6.00
N LEU A 496 -40.35 14.60 6.37
CA LEU A 496 -40.47 13.48 5.44
C LEU A 496 -41.89 13.38 4.86
N GLN A 497 -42.92 13.65 5.67
CA GLN A 497 -44.33 13.69 5.22
C GLN A 497 -44.59 14.82 4.22
N ALA A 498 -43.99 15.99 4.43
CA ALA A 498 -44.16 17.14 3.53
C ALA A 498 -43.61 16.87 2.10
N LEU A 499 -42.68 15.91 1.96
CA LEU A 499 -42.09 15.55 0.67
C LEU A 499 -42.96 14.59 -0.17
N LEU A 500 -43.91 13.87 0.44
CA LEU A 500 -44.72 12.84 -0.25
C LEU A 500 -45.49 13.36 -1.48
N PRO A 501 -46.23 14.49 -1.41
CA PRO A 501 -47.06 14.96 -2.52
C PRO A 501 -46.25 15.45 -3.73
N SER A 502 -44.95 15.77 -3.55
CA SER A 502 -44.10 16.37 -4.58
C SER A 502 -42.93 15.48 -5.00
N ALA A 503 -42.97 14.19 -4.64
CA ALA A 503 -41.88 13.25 -4.86
C ALA A 503 -41.82 12.74 -6.30
N ASP A 504 -40.65 12.87 -6.94
CA ASP A 504 -40.35 12.19 -8.20
C ASP A 504 -40.02 10.71 -7.99
N VAL A 505 -39.85 9.94 -9.06
CA VAL A 505 -39.60 8.48 -9.01
C VAL A 505 -38.40 8.10 -8.11
N ARG A 506 -37.35 8.95 -8.05
CA ARG A 506 -36.14 8.65 -7.27
C ARG A 506 -36.33 8.97 -5.78
N LEU A 507 -36.92 10.12 -5.47
CA LEU A 507 -37.25 10.51 -4.10
C LEU A 507 -38.31 9.57 -3.50
N ARG A 508 -39.30 9.19 -4.29
CA ARG A 508 -40.30 8.16 -3.97
C ARG A 508 -39.64 6.88 -3.49
N ARG A 509 -38.69 6.36 -4.27
CA ARG A 509 -37.96 5.12 -3.96
C ARG A 509 -37.19 5.22 -2.64
N ALA A 510 -36.56 6.36 -2.36
CA ALA A 510 -35.86 6.60 -1.10
C ALA A 510 -36.83 6.61 0.11
N LEU A 511 -37.98 7.26 -0.04
CA LEU A 511 -39.03 7.33 0.98
C LEU A 511 -39.64 5.95 1.25
N VAL A 512 -40.01 5.19 0.21
CA VAL A 512 -40.55 3.82 0.34
C VAL A 512 -39.59 2.93 1.12
N LYS A 513 -38.30 2.96 0.75
CA LYS A 513 -37.26 2.18 1.42
C LYS A 513 -37.11 2.57 2.90
N LEU A 514 -37.17 3.87 3.21
CA LEU A 514 -37.11 4.38 4.58
C LEU A 514 -38.31 3.91 5.42
N TYR A 515 -39.53 4.11 4.93
CA TYR A 515 -40.75 3.75 5.65
C TYR A 515 -40.90 2.23 5.83
N ALA A 516 -40.53 1.43 4.83
CA ALA A 516 -40.51 -0.02 4.92
C ALA A 516 -39.57 -0.53 6.04
N ALA A 517 -38.43 0.14 6.22
CA ALA A 517 -37.45 -0.19 7.25
C ALA A 517 -37.87 0.30 8.65
N PHE A 518 -38.43 1.50 8.77
CA PHE A 518 -38.72 2.16 10.04
C PHE A 518 -40.11 1.86 10.62
N ARG A 519 -41.11 1.55 9.78
CA ARG A 519 -42.50 1.21 10.16
C ARG A 519 -43.14 2.13 11.24
N PRO A 520 -43.37 3.43 10.95
CA PRO A 520 -43.88 4.36 11.94
C PRO A 520 -45.32 4.07 12.38
N GLU A 521 -45.59 4.19 13.69
CA GLU A 521 -46.94 4.25 14.24
C GLU A 521 -47.52 5.67 14.06
N GLY A 522 -48.82 5.80 13.70
CA GLY A 522 -49.51 7.10 13.59
C GLY A 522 -49.64 7.68 12.18
N LEU A 523 -49.25 6.93 11.15
CA LEU A 523 -49.30 7.38 9.76
C LEU A 523 -50.72 7.46 9.17
N ALA A 524 -51.71 6.76 9.74
CA ALA A 524 -53.05 6.49 9.20
C ALA A 524 -53.86 7.64 8.56
N GLY A 525 -53.74 8.86 9.06
CA GLY A 525 -54.62 9.97 8.69
C GLY A 525 -54.42 10.50 7.26
N GLN A 526 -53.19 10.56 6.75
CA GLN A 526 -52.85 11.19 5.46
C GLN A 526 -52.79 10.21 4.27
N TRP A 527 -52.89 8.90 4.50
CA TRP A 527 -52.87 7.88 3.43
C TRP A 527 -54.17 7.80 2.64
N HIS A 528 -55.30 8.07 3.31
CA HIS A 528 -56.61 8.14 2.68
C HIS A 528 -56.60 9.15 1.52
N SER A 529 -56.02 10.34 1.75
CA SER A 529 -55.91 11.36 0.70
C SER A 529 -54.98 11.00 -0.45
N LEU A 530 -54.04 10.08 -0.27
CA LEU A 530 -53.11 9.67 -1.33
C LEU A 530 -53.69 8.56 -2.21
N LEU A 531 -54.40 7.58 -1.61
CA LEU A 531 -55.12 6.52 -2.35
C LEU A 531 -56.32 7.07 -3.13
N ASP A 532 -57.04 8.04 -2.55
CA ASP A 532 -58.21 8.67 -3.18
C ASP A 532 -57.84 9.88 -4.06
N SER A 533 -56.54 10.15 -4.26
CA SER A 533 -56.06 11.27 -5.08
C SER A 533 -56.37 11.07 -6.56
N HIS A 534 -56.70 12.16 -7.26
CA HIS A 534 -56.85 12.16 -8.71
C HIS A 534 -55.52 12.01 -9.47
N GLU A 535 -54.38 12.17 -8.79
CA GLU A 535 -53.04 12.00 -9.39
C GLU A 535 -52.56 10.54 -9.32
N ASP A 536 -52.19 9.98 -10.48
CA ASP A 536 -51.70 8.60 -10.61
C ASP A 536 -50.45 8.34 -9.72
N ALA A 537 -49.53 9.31 -9.67
CA ALA A 537 -48.32 9.24 -8.86
C ALA A 537 -48.60 9.25 -7.34
N SER A 538 -49.75 9.76 -6.89
CA SER A 538 -50.12 9.68 -5.48
C SER A 538 -50.68 8.29 -5.14
N ARG A 539 -51.54 7.73 -6.01
CA ARG A 539 -52.17 6.41 -5.83
C ARG A 539 -51.14 5.28 -5.90
N GLU A 540 -50.25 5.32 -6.87
CA GLU A 540 -49.15 4.36 -7.01
C GLU A 540 -48.21 4.33 -5.78
N LEU A 541 -47.87 5.50 -5.22
CA LEU A 541 -46.98 5.60 -4.06
C LEU A 541 -47.63 4.95 -2.83
N ALA A 542 -48.92 5.24 -2.65
CA ALA A 542 -49.68 4.71 -1.55
C ALA A 542 -49.78 3.18 -1.63
N LEU A 543 -49.93 2.62 -2.83
CA LEU A 543 -49.91 1.17 -3.07
C LEU A 543 -48.53 0.54 -2.84
N GLU A 544 -47.43 1.14 -3.34
CA GLU A 544 -46.06 0.64 -3.08
C GLU A 544 -45.76 0.57 -1.57
N LEU A 545 -46.17 1.60 -0.82
CA LEU A 545 -45.99 1.67 0.63
C LEU A 545 -46.91 0.69 1.37
N ALA A 546 -48.16 0.51 0.92
CA ALA A 546 -49.05 -0.49 1.48
C ALA A 546 -48.52 -1.92 1.26
N VAL A 547 -47.92 -2.18 0.09
CA VAL A 547 -47.22 -3.45 -0.19
C VAL A 547 -46.03 -3.65 0.75
N ALA A 548 -45.23 -2.61 0.98
CA ALA A 548 -44.04 -2.67 1.82
C ALA A 548 -44.32 -2.71 3.35
N VAL A 549 -45.45 -2.16 3.81
CA VAL A 549 -45.80 -2.03 5.24
C VAL A 549 -47.06 -2.84 5.57
N PRO A 550 -46.92 -4.03 6.20
CA PRO A 550 -48.05 -4.93 6.45
C PRO A 550 -49.21 -4.33 7.25
N ALA A 551 -48.94 -3.40 8.17
CA ALA A 551 -49.97 -2.75 8.98
C ALA A 551 -50.91 -1.88 8.13
N LEU A 552 -50.39 -1.15 7.14
CA LEU A 552 -51.20 -0.34 6.23
C LEU A 552 -52.05 -1.23 5.32
N ARG A 553 -51.48 -2.36 4.88
CA ARG A 553 -52.19 -3.37 4.09
C ARG A 553 -53.38 -3.96 4.83
N GLN A 554 -53.17 -4.43 6.06
CA GLN A 554 -54.23 -5.08 6.86
C GLN A 554 -55.32 -4.11 7.32
N GLN A 555 -55.01 -2.82 7.44
CA GLN A 555 -55.95 -1.84 7.98
C GLN A 555 -56.86 -1.22 6.90
N TRP A 556 -56.43 -1.18 5.63
CA TRP A 556 -57.14 -0.37 4.61
C TRP A 556 -57.38 -1.02 3.24
N LEU A 557 -56.71 -2.13 2.91
CA LEU A 557 -56.94 -2.87 1.66
C LEU A 557 -57.96 -3.99 1.87
N ASP A 558 -59.22 -3.59 1.93
CA ASP A 558 -60.37 -4.51 1.95
C ASP A 558 -60.71 -5.03 0.55
N ARG A 559 -61.44 -6.15 0.49
CA ARG A 559 -61.84 -6.84 -0.75
C ARG A 559 -62.42 -5.90 -1.82
N GLU A 560 -63.39 -5.07 -1.44
CA GLU A 560 -64.10 -4.18 -2.38
C GLU A 560 -63.18 -3.11 -2.98
N ARG A 561 -62.25 -2.58 -2.18
CA ARG A 561 -61.28 -1.57 -2.64
C ARG A 561 -60.23 -2.16 -3.56
N LEU A 562 -59.73 -3.35 -3.24
CA LEU A 562 -58.83 -4.09 -4.14
C LEU A 562 -59.49 -4.38 -5.49
N ALA A 563 -60.76 -4.81 -5.49
CA ALA A 563 -61.51 -5.05 -6.71
C ALA A 563 -61.68 -3.77 -7.56
N ALA A 564 -61.89 -2.61 -6.92
CA ALA A 564 -61.96 -1.33 -7.62
C ALA A 564 -60.60 -0.92 -8.23
N LEU A 565 -59.50 -1.05 -7.48
CA LEU A 565 -58.17 -0.64 -7.92
C LEU A 565 -57.57 -1.55 -9.02
N LEU A 566 -58.01 -2.81 -9.11
CA LEU A 566 -57.67 -3.69 -10.25
C LEU A 566 -58.23 -3.19 -11.59
N HIS A 567 -59.22 -2.30 -11.56
CA HIS A 567 -59.82 -1.66 -12.73
C HIS A 567 -59.40 -0.18 -12.89
N ASP A 568 -58.40 0.30 -12.14
CA ASP A 568 -57.92 1.70 -12.22
C ASP A 568 -57.40 2.03 -13.64
N PRO A 569 -57.57 3.27 -14.13
CA PRO A 569 -57.04 3.68 -15.43
C PRO A 569 -55.51 3.54 -15.56
N SER A 570 -54.74 3.70 -14.47
CA SER A 570 -53.28 3.58 -14.51
C SER A 570 -52.82 2.11 -14.53
N PRO A 571 -51.98 1.70 -15.52
CA PRO A 571 -51.45 0.34 -15.57
C PRO A 571 -50.54 0.01 -14.38
N VAL A 572 -49.85 1.01 -13.82
CA VAL A 572 -48.98 0.83 -12.65
C VAL A 572 -49.81 0.54 -11.39
N VAL A 573 -50.90 1.27 -11.21
CA VAL A 573 -51.86 1.07 -10.11
C VAL A 573 -52.47 -0.33 -10.20
N ARG A 574 -52.89 -0.78 -11.39
CA ARG A 574 -53.43 -2.13 -11.59
C ARG A 574 -52.40 -3.20 -11.22
N GLY A 575 -51.16 -3.06 -11.70
CA GLY A 575 -50.06 -3.99 -11.42
C GLY A 575 -49.69 -4.08 -9.93
N LEU A 576 -49.54 -2.94 -9.25
CA LEU A 576 -49.28 -2.89 -7.81
C LEU A 576 -50.44 -3.45 -6.99
N SER A 577 -51.68 -3.25 -7.46
CA SER A 577 -52.89 -3.83 -6.84
C SER A 577 -52.88 -5.36 -6.89
N CYS A 578 -52.36 -5.97 -7.97
CA CYS A 578 -52.14 -7.42 -8.04
C CYS A 578 -51.12 -7.90 -7.01
N VAL A 579 -50.01 -7.17 -6.82
CA VAL A 579 -49.01 -7.49 -5.79
C VAL A 579 -49.62 -7.38 -4.39
N ALA A 580 -50.40 -6.33 -4.12
CA ALA A 580 -51.10 -6.14 -2.86
C ALA A 580 -52.13 -7.25 -2.57
N ALA A 581 -52.91 -7.66 -3.59
CA ALA A 581 -53.90 -8.72 -3.48
C ALA A 581 -53.29 -10.09 -3.12
N HIS A 582 -52.13 -10.43 -3.67
CA HIS A 582 -51.41 -11.65 -3.28
C HIS A 582 -50.94 -11.63 -1.80
N LEU A 583 -50.59 -10.45 -1.29
CA LEU A 583 -50.07 -10.28 0.07
C LEU A 583 -51.13 -10.16 1.19
N THR A 584 -52.39 -9.87 0.84
CA THR A 584 -53.49 -9.83 1.82
C THR A 584 -53.96 -11.23 2.22
N GLY A 585 -53.61 -12.26 1.45
CA GLY A 585 -53.94 -13.67 1.75
C GLY A 585 -55.43 -13.99 1.61
N VAL A 586 -56.22 -13.09 1.03
CA VAL A 586 -57.64 -13.30 0.74
C VAL A 586 -57.74 -14.26 -0.45
N ARG A 587 -58.06 -15.53 -0.19
CA ARG A 587 -58.34 -16.52 -1.24
C ARG A 587 -59.76 -16.30 -1.76
N ASP A 588 -59.86 -15.58 -2.85
CA ASP A 588 -61.11 -15.24 -3.52
C ASP A 588 -60.94 -15.43 -5.03
N GLU A 589 -61.72 -16.37 -5.59
CA GLU A 589 -61.64 -16.74 -7.01
C GLU A 589 -61.90 -15.54 -7.94
N GLU A 590 -62.71 -14.57 -7.52
CA GLU A 590 -62.99 -13.35 -8.30
C GLU A 590 -61.78 -12.41 -8.37
N LEU A 591 -61.06 -12.22 -7.25
CA LEU A 591 -59.86 -11.38 -7.20
C LEU A 591 -58.67 -12.04 -7.92
N GLU A 592 -58.54 -13.37 -7.80
CA GLU A 592 -57.52 -14.12 -8.53
C GLU A 592 -57.76 -14.07 -10.06
N ALA A 593 -59.01 -14.22 -10.50
CA ALA A 593 -59.40 -14.06 -11.90
C ALA A 593 -59.15 -12.63 -12.41
N ALA A 594 -59.47 -11.61 -11.62
CA ALA A 594 -59.21 -10.21 -11.97
C ALA A 594 -57.71 -9.90 -12.06
N CYS A 595 -56.88 -10.42 -11.14
CA CYS A 595 -55.42 -10.29 -11.23
C CYS A 595 -54.85 -11.00 -12.46
N ALA A 596 -55.36 -12.19 -12.79
CA ALA A 596 -54.94 -12.90 -14.00
C ALA A 596 -55.29 -12.11 -15.27
N ALA A 597 -56.48 -11.50 -15.33
CA ALA A 597 -56.89 -10.66 -16.45
C ALA A 597 -56.04 -9.39 -16.60
N VAL A 598 -55.62 -8.77 -15.49
CA VAL A 598 -54.70 -7.61 -15.49
C VAL A 598 -53.32 -7.99 -16.01
N LEU A 599 -52.79 -9.15 -15.62
CA LEU A 599 -51.48 -9.65 -16.06
C LEU A 599 -51.47 -10.16 -17.51
N GLU A 600 -52.63 -10.45 -18.09
CA GLU A 600 -52.78 -10.80 -19.52
C GLU A 600 -52.84 -9.57 -20.44
N GLN A 601 -53.10 -8.38 -19.88
CA GLN A 601 -53.07 -7.13 -20.61
C GLN A 601 -51.63 -6.56 -20.67
N PRO A 602 -51.24 -5.84 -21.74
CA PRO A 602 -49.94 -5.20 -21.81
C PRO A 602 -49.87 -4.01 -20.84
N LEU A 603 -49.26 -4.24 -19.66
CA LEU A 603 -49.09 -3.23 -18.61
C LEU A 603 -47.96 -2.22 -18.90
N GLY A 604 -47.07 -2.54 -19.84
CA GLY A 604 -45.89 -1.73 -20.19
C GLY A 604 -44.74 -1.84 -19.16
N PRO A 605 -43.51 -1.41 -19.53
CA PRO A 605 -42.31 -1.65 -18.71
C PRO A 605 -42.33 -0.91 -17.37
N ALA A 606 -42.91 0.29 -17.31
CA ALA A 606 -42.99 1.07 -16.06
C ALA A 606 -43.83 0.35 -14.98
N ALA A 607 -44.92 -0.30 -15.36
CA ALA A 607 -45.76 -1.06 -14.45
C ALA A 607 -45.03 -2.32 -13.94
N HIS A 608 -44.37 -3.07 -14.83
CA HIS A 608 -43.59 -4.24 -14.42
C HIS A 608 -42.45 -3.87 -13.46
N LEU A 609 -41.72 -2.78 -13.73
CA LEU A 609 -40.65 -2.31 -12.83
C LEU A 609 -41.19 -1.89 -11.45
N ALA A 610 -42.33 -1.22 -11.40
CA ALA A 610 -42.98 -0.87 -10.14
C ALA A 610 -43.41 -2.11 -9.36
N MET A 611 -43.99 -3.12 -10.04
CA MET A 611 -44.35 -4.40 -9.44
C MET A 611 -43.13 -5.13 -8.87
N ILE A 612 -42.05 -5.24 -9.66
CA ILE A 612 -40.79 -5.88 -9.22
C ILE A 612 -40.20 -5.16 -7.99
N GLN A 613 -40.20 -3.82 -8.00
CA GLN A 613 -39.73 -3.02 -6.88
C GLN A 613 -40.60 -3.22 -5.63
N ALA A 614 -41.92 -3.28 -5.79
CA ALA A 614 -42.87 -3.55 -4.72
C ALA A 614 -42.62 -4.95 -4.13
N VAL A 615 -42.42 -5.96 -4.97
CA VAL A 615 -42.05 -7.33 -4.53
C VAL A 615 -40.75 -7.33 -3.72
N ARG A 616 -39.71 -6.63 -4.19
CA ARG A 616 -38.43 -6.49 -3.45
C ARG A 616 -38.60 -5.83 -2.09
N SER A 617 -39.48 -4.83 -2.00
CA SER A 617 -39.75 -4.11 -0.75
C SER A 617 -40.57 -4.92 0.26
N ALA A 618 -41.56 -5.68 -0.21
CA ALA A 618 -42.36 -6.58 0.62
C ALA A 618 -41.56 -7.78 1.13
N ALA A 619 -40.63 -8.27 0.31
CA ALA A 619 -39.73 -9.37 0.63
C ALA A 619 -40.46 -10.66 1.06
N ASP A 620 -41.65 -10.91 0.50
CA ASP A 620 -42.51 -12.06 0.83
C ASP A 620 -42.36 -13.20 -0.21
N PRO A 621 -42.03 -14.44 0.22
CA PRO A 621 -41.90 -15.59 -0.67
C PRO A 621 -43.15 -15.95 -1.48
N THR A 622 -44.34 -15.55 -1.04
CA THR A 622 -45.62 -15.84 -1.74
C THR A 622 -45.73 -15.18 -3.12
N LEU A 623 -44.90 -14.15 -3.39
CA LEU A 623 -44.89 -13.39 -4.65
C LEU A 623 -44.08 -14.05 -5.78
N LEU A 624 -43.45 -15.19 -5.53
CA LEU A 624 -42.63 -15.91 -6.50
C LEU A 624 -43.38 -16.27 -7.81
N PRO A 625 -44.64 -16.76 -7.80
CA PRO A 625 -45.38 -17.06 -9.03
C PRO A 625 -45.62 -15.82 -9.91
N LEU A 626 -45.83 -14.66 -9.29
CA LEU A 626 -46.05 -13.39 -9.98
C LEU A 626 -44.78 -12.95 -10.74
N LEU A 627 -43.60 -13.05 -10.12
CA LEU A 627 -42.34 -12.75 -10.79
C LEU A 627 -42.04 -13.70 -11.96
N ARG A 628 -42.42 -14.99 -11.86
CA ARG A 628 -42.29 -15.94 -12.97
C ARG A 628 -43.11 -15.53 -14.18
N ARG A 629 -44.37 -15.12 -13.95
CA ARG A 629 -45.27 -14.68 -15.03
C ARG A 629 -44.78 -13.40 -15.70
N ILE A 630 -44.18 -12.47 -14.94
CA ILE A 630 -43.55 -11.26 -15.51
C ILE A 630 -42.37 -11.64 -16.42
N LEU A 631 -41.53 -12.59 -16.00
CA LEU A 631 -40.34 -13.00 -16.77
C LEU A 631 -40.66 -13.57 -18.15
N GLU A 632 -41.77 -14.30 -18.30
CA GLU A 632 -42.17 -14.97 -19.55
C GLU A 632 -42.51 -13.99 -20.69
N HIS A 633 -42.94 -12.76 -20.35
CA HIS A 633 -43.47 -11.79 -21.32
C HIS A 633 -42.81 -10.41 -21.27
N ALA A 634 -41.74 -10.27 -20.47
CA ALA A 634 -41.04 -9.01 -20.24
C ALA A 634 -39.98 -8.68 -21.31
N GLU A 635 -39.75 -7.39 -21.54
CA GLU A 635 -38.59 -6.89 -22.29
C GLU A 635 -37.27 -7.10 -21.51
N PRO A 636 -36.09 -7.09 -22.17
CA PRO A 636 -34.82 -7.41 -21.52
C PRO A 636 -34.47 -6.59 -20.27
N THR A 637 -34.83 -5.30 -20.23
CA THR A 637 -34.61 -4.40 -19.08
C THR A 637 -35.56 -4.64 -17.90
N VAL A 638 -36.58 -5.47 -18.09
CA VAL A 638 -37.50 -5.90 -17.04
C VAL A 638 -37.12 -7.30 -16.58
N GLN A 639 -36.59 -8.12 -17.49
CA GLN A 639 -36.08 -9.46 -17.20
C GLN A 639 -34.87 -9.44 -16.25
N ASP A 640 -33.93 -8.51 -16.43
CA ASP A 640 -32.78 -8.39 -15.53
C ASP A 640 -33.19 -8.03 -14.09
N ASP A 641 -34.06 -7.02 -13.92
CA ASP A 641 -34.60 -6.57 -12.63
C ASP A 641 -35.47 -7.66 -11.99
N ALA A 642 -36.24 -8.42 -12.77
CA ALA A 642 -37.05 -9.53 -12.28
C ALA A 642 -36.20 -10.71 -11.78
N LEU A 643 -35.14 -11.09 -12.51
CA LEU A 643 -34.17 -12.10 -12.07
C LEU A 643 -33.45 -11.66 -10.78
N ASP A 644 -33.09 -10.37 -10.69
CA ASP A 644 -32.49 -9.78 -9.50
C ASP A 644 -33.45 -9.75 -8.30
N ALA A 645 -34.74 -9.54 -8.53
CA ALA A 645 -35.77 -9.62 -7.50
C ALA A 645 -35.98 -11.04 -7.00
N LEU A 646 -35.99 -12.04 -7.90
CA LEU A 646 -36.01 -13.46 -7.51
C LEU A 646 -34.81 -13.82 -6.61
N ALA A 647 -33.62 -13.34 -6.97
CA ALA A 647 -32.42 -13.56 -6.16
C ALA A 647 -32.56 -12.93 -4.76
N SER A 648 -33.21 -11.77 -4.66
CA SER A 648 -33.47 -11.08 -3.38
C SER A 648 -34.48 -11.83 -2.51
N LEU A 649 -35.48 -12.51 -3.10
CA LEU A 649 -36.45 -13.34 -2.37
C LEU A 649 -35.82 -14.63 -1.83
N LEU A 650 -34.87 -15.22 -2.55
CA LEU A 650 -34.14 -16.40 -2.07
C LEU A 650 -33.36 -16.12 -0.78
N ASP A 651 -32.74 -14.95 -0.67
CA ASP A 651 -32.04 -14.52 0.56
C ASP A 651 -32.98 -14.45 1.80
N ARG A 652 -34.30 -14.42 1.58
CA ARG A 652 -35.35 -14.36 2.62
C ARG A 652 -36.05 -15.70 2.85
N GLY A 653 -35.56 -16.79 2.26
CA GLY A 653 -36.04 -18.16 2.49
C GLY A 653 -37.12 -18.64 1.52
N ALA A 654 -37.26 -18.01 0.34
CA ALA A 654 -38.16 -18.50 -0.70
C ALA A 654 -37.72 -19.88 -1.24
N PRO A 655 -38.67 -20.73 -1.70
CA PRO A 655 -38.35 -22.06 -2.22
C PRO A 655 -37.54 -21.97 -3.52
N THR A 656 -36.54 -22.84 -3.66
CA THR A 656 -35.63 -22.90 -4.82
C THR A 656 -36.18 -23.72 -5.99
N GLU A 657 -37.27 -24.47 -5.80
CA GLU A 657 -37.84 -25.41 -6.77
C GLU A 657 -38.17 -24.73 -8.11
N GLY A 658 -37.56 -25.19 -9.21
CA GLY A 658 -37.80 -24.67 -10.57
C GLY A 658 -37.08 -23.37 -10.93
N LEU A 659 -36.50 -22.64 -9.96
CA LEU A 659 -35.76 -21.41 -10.24
C LEU A 659 -34.42 -21.65 -10.95
N GLU A 660 -33.80 -22.81 -10.72
CA GLU A 660 -32.55 -23.18 -11.40
C GLU A 660 -32.74 -23.42 -12.91
N ALA A 661 -33.89 -23.98 -13.30
CA ALA A 661 -34.24 -24.17 -14.71
C ALA A 661 -34.48 -22.81 -15.39
N ILE A 662 -35.29 -21.96 -14.76
CA ILE A 662 -35.57 -20.60 -15.25
C ILE A 662 -34.26 -19.82 -15.42
N ALA A 663 -33.40 -19.79 -14.40
CA ALA A 663 -32.14 -19.06 -14.49
C ALA A 663 -31.22 -19.60 -15.59
N ALA A 664 -31.24 -20.91 -15.86
CA ALA A 664 -30.43 -21.51 -16.90
C ALA A 664 -30.89 -21.13 -18.31
N ASP A 665 -32.20 -21.00 -18.54
CA ASP A 665 -32.76 -20.59 -19.83
C ASP A 665 -32.27 -19.18 -20.25
N PHE A 666 -32.00 -18.31 -19.27
CA PHE A 666 -31.50 -16.95 -19.50
C PHE A 666 -29.97 -16.82 -19.57
N LEU A 667 -29.21 -17.91 -19.39
CA LEU A 667 -27.73 -17.86 -19.45
C LEU A 667 -27.19 -17.59 -20.85
N ASP A 668 -27.92 -17.94 -21.91
CA ASP A 668 -27.53 -17.72 -23.31
C ASP A 668 -28.29 -16.56 -23.97
N HIS A 669 -28.91 -15.69 -23.16
CA HIS A 669 -29.66 -14.53 -23.65
C HIS A 669 -28.76 -13.53 -24.42
N PRO A 670 -29.22 -12.88 -25.52
CA PRO A 670 -28.41 -11.94 -26.29
C PRO A 670 -27.90 -10.75 -25.46
N GLU A 671 -28.72 -10.24 -24.55
CA GLU A 671 -28.38 -9.10 -23.69
C GLU A 671 -27.53 -9.49 -22.48
N ALA A 672 -26.40 -8.81 -22.30
CA ALA A 672 -25.46 -9.07 -21.21
C ALA A 672 -26.00 -8.83 -19.79
N PRO A 673 -26.82 -7.79 -19.52
CA PRO A 673 -27.41 -7.58 -18.19
C PRO A 673 -28.27 -8.77 -17.73
N VAL A 674 -29.06 -9.35 -18.65
CA VAL A 674 -29.92 -10.51 -18.38
C VAL A 674 -29.09 -11.75 -18.06
N ARG A 675 -28.03 -12.03 -18.83
CA ARG A 675 -27.09 -13.13 -18.52
C ARG A 675 -26.43 -12.97 -17.15
N ALA A 676 -26.05 -11.75 -16.79
CA ALA A 676 -25.44 -11.48 -15.48
C ALA A 676 -26.45 -11.68 -14.33
N ALA A 677 -27.68 -11.20 -14.48
CA ALA A 677 -28.75 -11.41 -13.49
C ALA A 677 -29.09 -12.90 -13.32
N ALA A 678 -29.14 -13.66 -14.42
CA ALA A 678 -29.31 -15.11 -14.42
C ALA A 678 -28.19 -15.83 -13.66
N ALA A 679 -26.92 -15.46 -13.93
CA ALA A 679 -25.77 -16.01 -13.21
C ALA A 679 -25.83 -15.73 -11.70
N LYS A 680 -26.23 -14.50 -11.32
CA LYS A 680 -26.43 -14.11 -9.92
C LYS A 680 -27.47 -14.97 -9.22
N LEU A 681 -28.61 -15.21 -9.88
CA LEU A 681 -29.69 -16.05 -9.35
C LEU A 681 -29.19 -17.48 -9.08
N LEU A 682 -28.47 -18.09 -10.03
CA LEU A 682 -27.86 -19.41 -9.85
C LEU A 682 -26.88 -19.46 -8.66
N GLY A 683 -26.07 -18.41 -8.48
CA GLY A 683 -25.16 -18.31 -7.33
C GLY A 683 -25.85 -18.24 -5.97
N ARG A 684 -27.12 -17.80 -5.93
CA ARG A 684 -27.94 -17.79 -4.70
C ARG A 684 -28.57 -19.13 -4.38
N ILE A 685 -28.80 -19.98 -5.39
CA ILE A 685 -29.30 -21.34 -5.23
C ILE A 685 -28.24 -22.26 -4.60
N ARG A 686 -26.95 -22.03 -4.90
CA ARG A 686 -25.78 -22.71 -4.30
C ARG A 686 -25.77 -24.24 -4.46
N THR A 687 -26.29 -24.74 -5.58
CA THR A 687 -26.24 -26.17 -5.93
C THR A 687 -24.98 -26.52 -6.74
N ALA A 688 -24.56 -27.78 -6.72
CA ALA A 688 -23.45 -28.26 -7.55
C ALA A 688 -23.78 -28.15 -9.05
N THR A 689 -25.03 -28.40 -9.43
CA THR A 689 -25.54 -28.24 -10.79
C THR A 689 -25.51 -26.78 -11.25
N ALA A 690 -25.85 -25.83 -10.37
CA ALA A 690 -25.69 -24.40 -10.65
C ALA A 690 -24.20 -24.02 -10.86
N ALA A 691 -23.29 -24.57 -10.05
CA ALA A 691 -21.85 -24.34 -10.23
C ALA A 691 -21.35 -24.83 -11.61
N GLU A 692 -21.74 -26.03 -12.03
CA GLU A 692 -21.39 -26.58 -13.36
C GLU A 692 -21.91 -25.71 -14.50
N ARG A 693 -23.12 -25.16 -14.38
CA ARG A 693 -23.72 -24.24 -15.37
C ARG A 693 -23.04 -22.88 -15.41
N LEU A 694 -22.49 -22.42 -14.28
CA LEU A 694 -21.79 -21.13 -14.18
C LEU A 694 -20.37 -21.17 -14.77
N GLY A 695 -19.69 -22.32 -14.74
CA GLY A 695 -18.31 -22.48 -15.24
C GLY A 695 -18.09 -21.88 -16.65
N PRO A 696 -18.87 -22.27 -17.68
CA PRO A 696 -18.72 -21.75 -19.04
C PRO A 696 -18.93 -20.23 -19.15
N ARG A 697 -19.63 -19.60 -18.20
CA ARG A 697 -19.86 -18.15 -18.19
C ARG A 697 -18.62 -17.34 -17.78
N LEU A 698 -17.58 -17.99 -17.26
CA LEU A 698 -16.26 -17.37 -17.09
C LEU A 698 -15.61 -17.00 -18.43
N GLU A 699 -16.07 -17.58 -19.55
CA GLU A 699 -15.57 -17.30 -20.90
C GLU A 699 -16.42 -16.30 -21.70
N ASP A 700 -17.48 -15.73 -21.09
CA ASP A 700 -18.39 -14.78 -21.73
C ASP A 700 -17.63 -13.58 -22.32
N THR A 701 -18.17 -12.99 -23.38
CA THR A 701 -17.58 -11.82 -24.04
C THR A 701 -17.70 -10.56 -23.17
N SER A 702 -18.76 -10.46 -22.36
CA SER A 702 -19.00 -9.31 -21.47
C SER A 702 -18.25 -9.45 -20.14
N GLN A 703 -17.50 -8.41 -19.76
CA GLN A 703 -16.82 -8.34 -18.46
C GLN A 703 -17.81 -8.46 -17.29
N SER A 704 -18.96 -7.79 -17.36
CA SER A 704 -19.97 -7.80 -16.30
C SER A 704 -20.49 -9.21 -16.01
N VAL A 705 -20.70 -10.00 -17.08
CA VAL A 705 -21.16 -11.40 -16.95
C VAL A 705 -20.08 -12.27 -16.33
N ARG A 706 -18.81 -12.12 -16.76
CA ARG A 706 -17.68 -12.88 -16.18
C ARG A 706 -17.48 -12.60 -14.69
N GLU A 707 -17.50 -11.33 -14.30
CA GLU A 707 -17.38 -10.92 -12.89
C GLU A 707 -18.52 -11.50 -12.05
N GLN A 708 -19.74 -11.42 -12.56
CA GLN A 708 -20.90 -11.94 -11.84
C GLN A 708 -20.93 -13.46 -11.78
N ALA A 709 -20.56 -14.14 -12.85
CA ALA A 709 -20.39 -15.60 -12.88
C ALA A 709 -19.30 -16.06 -11.90
N ALA A 710 -18.18 -15.34 -11.80
CA ALA A 710 -17.12 -15.66 -10.84
C ALA A 710 -17.59 -15.52 -9.38
N MET A 711 -18.30 -14.43 -9.06
CA MET A 711 -18.87 -14.21 -7.72
C MET A 711 -19.97 -15.25 -7.41
N ALA A 712 -20.85 -15.55 -8.37
CA ALA A 712 -21.90 -16.54 -8.23
C ALA A 712 -21.33 -17.95 -8.03
N LEU A 713 -20.30 -18.32 -8.80
CA LEU A 713 -19.62 -19.59 -8.68
C LEU A 713 -18.96 -19.73 -7.31
N ALA A 714 -18.27 -18.68 -6.84
CA ALA A 714 -17.67 -18.67 -5.50
C ALA A 714 -18.70 -18.85 -4.37
N ALA A 715 -19.93 -18.35 -4.55
CA ALA A 715 -21.01 -18.52 -3.58
C ALA A 715 -21.47 -19.99 -3.43
N CYS A 716 -21.18 -20.85 -4.41
CA CYS A 716 -21.39 -22.30 -4.33
C CYS A 716 -20.34 -23.04 -3.47
N GLY A 717 -19.36 -22.33 -2.89
CA GLY A 717 -18.39 -22.89 -1.95
C GLY A 717 -17.30 -23.75 -2.62
N GLU A 718 -16.93 -24.87 -2.01
CA GLU A 718 -15.78 -25.68 -2.46
C GLU A 718 -15.95 -26.31 -3.85
N VAL A 719 -17.19 -26.55 -4.30
CA VAL A 719 -17.48 -27.06 -5.66
C VAL A 719 -17.00 -26.07 -6.74
N ALA A 720 -16.98 -24.77 -6.41
CA ALA A 720 -16.44 -23.73 -7.29
C ALA A 720 -14.99 -23.99 -7.69
N LEU A 721 -14.19 -24.55 -6.78
CA LEU A 721 -12.76 -24.75 -7.01
C LEU A 721 -12.52 -25.77 -8.12
N THR A 722 -13.24 -26.89 -8.11
CA THR A 722 -13.12 -27.93 -9.12
C THR A 722 -13.64 -27.47 -10.48
N VAL A 723 -14.68 -26.63 -10.50
CA VAL A 723 -15.26 -26.10 -11.73
C VAL A 723 -14.37 -24.99 -12.33
N ALA A 724 -13.78 -24.13 -11.51
CA ALA A 724 -12.98 -23.00 -11.97
C ALA A 724 -11.52 -23.36 -12.33
N GLU A 725 -10.96 -24.43 -11.75
CA GLU A 725 -9.55 -24.83 -11.94
C GLU A 725 -9.13 -24.97 -13.43
N PRO A 726 -9.90 -25.61 -14.32
CA PRO A 726 -9.52 -25.75 -15.73
C PRO A 726 -9.34 -24.41 -16.46
N TYR A 727 -10.08 -23.38 -16.06
CA TYR A 727 -10.06 -22.05 -16.68
C TYR A 727 -8.79 -21.26 -16.35
N LEU A 728 -8.03 -21.65 -15.32
CA LEU A 728 -6.71 -21.08 -15.04
C LEU A 728 -5.69 -21.36 -16.15
N ALA A 729 -5.90 -22.38 -16.97
CA ALA A 729 -5.03 -22.73 -18.09
C ALA A 729 -5.44 -22.05 -19.42
N SER A 730 -6.45 -21.18 -19.41
CA SER A 730 -6.91 -20.48 -20.61
C SER A 730 -5.85 -19.55 -21.20
N GLN A 731 -5.85 -19.39 -22.53
CA GLN A 731 -5.00 -18.41 -23.22
C GLN A 731 -5.55 -16.98 -23.13
N ARG A 732 -6.82 -16.81 -22.76
CA ARG A 732 -7.46 -15.50 -22.61
C ARG A 732 -7.22 -14.99 -21.18
N ALA A 733 -6.47 -13.89 -21.06
CA ALA A 733 -6.15 -13.29 -19.76
C ALA A 733 -7.41 -12.97 -18.93
N GLU A 734 -8.45 -12.44 -19.57
CA GLU A 734 -9.74 -12.12 -18.94
C GLU A 734 -10.43 -13.33 -18.30
N VAL A 735 -10.29 -14.52 -18.89
CA VAL A 735 -10.88 -15.77 -18.39
C VAL A 735 -10.11 -16.27 -17.17
N VAL A 736 -8.78 -16.19 -17.24
CA VAL A 736 -7.89 -16.52 -16.11
C VAL A 736 -8.17 -15.60 -14.92
N GLU A 737 -8.38 -14.31 -15.16
CA GLU A 737 -8.74 -13.35 -14.12
C GLU A 737 -10.10 -13.64 -13.46
N ALA A 738 -11.09 -14.04 -14.26
CA ALA A 738 -12.39 -14.47 -13.75
C ALA A 738 -12.28 -15.75 -12.91
N ALA A 739 -11.49 -16.74 -13.37
CA ALA A 739 -11.21 -17.97 -12.63
C ALA A 739 -10.47 -17.72 -11.31
N ILE A 740 -9.44 -16.85 -11.31
CA ILE A 740 -8.74 -16.40 -10.08
C ILE A 740 -9.74 -15.77 -9.11
N THR A 741 -10.64 -14.94 -9.62
CA THR A 741 -11.65 -14.25 -8.83
C THR A 741 -12.64 -15.24 -8.19
N ALA A 742 -13.12 -16.22 -8.97
CA ALA A 742 -14.01 -17.27 -8.50
C ALA A 742 -13.36 -18.12 -7.40
N ILE A 743 -12.12 -18.57 -7.62
CA ILE A 743 -11.36 -19.38 -6.68
C ILE A 743 -11.04 -18.59 -5.41
N GLY A 744 -10.48 -17.39 -5.54
CA GLY A 744 -10.04 -16.58 -4.40
C GLY A 744 -11.20 -16.12 -3.52
N ALA A 745 -12.38 -15.85 -4.10
CA ALA A 745 -13.56 -15.43 -3.38
C ALA A 745 -14.16 -16.51 -2.45
N VAL A 746 -13.84 -17.80 -2.67
CA VAL A 746 -14.21 -18.90 -1.75
C VAL A 746 -13.53 -18.75 -0.38
N ARG A 747 -12.34 -18.12 -0.33
CA ARG A 747 -11.58 -17.83 0.91
C ARG A 747 -11.29 -19.06 1.77
N SER A 748 -10.97 -20.19 1.14
CA SER A 748 -10.55 -21.42 1.83
C SER A 748 -9.05 -21.71 1.69
N PRO A 749 -8.43 -22.48 2.61
CA PRO A 749 -7.03 -22.88 2.49
C PRO A 749 -6.73 -23.64 1.20
N ARG A 750 -7.72 -24.40 0.68
CA ARG A 750 -7.60 -25.13 -0.57
C ARG A 750 -7.57 -24.19 -1.78
N ALA A 751 -8.40 -23.15 -1.78
CA ALA A 751 -8.36 -22.10 -2.80
C ALA A 751 -7.01 -21.39 -2.81
N GLU A 752 -6.49 -21.05 -1.62
CA GLU A 752 -5.20 -20.39 -1.47
C GLU A 752 -4.05 -21.27 -2.00
N GLU A 753 -4.06 -22.58 -1.69
CA GLU A 753 -3.08 -23.53 -2.21
C GLU A 753 -3.16 -23.71 -3.74
N MET A 754 -4.37 -23.73 -4.30
CA MET A 754 -4.59 -23.82 -5.75
C MET A 754 -4.01 -22.59 -6.47
N LEU A 755 -4.31 -21.38 -5.99
CA LEU A 755 -3.76 -20.15 -6.56
C LEU A 755 -2.24 -20.04 -6.37
N PHE A 756 -1.72 -20.51 -5.23
CA PHE A 756 -0.28 -20.55 -5.02
C PHE A 756 0.42 -21.50 -6.01
N ARG A 757 -0.13 -22.70 -6.22
CA ARG A 757 0.36 -23.66 -7.22
C ARG A 757 0.36 -23.07 -8.63
N PHE A 758 -0.72 -22.39 -9.00
CA PHE A 758 -0.83 -21.69 -10.28
C PHE A 758 0.30 -20.66 -10.49
N LEU A 759 0.65 -19.89 -9.46
CA LEU A 759 1.70 -18.87 -9.53
C LEU A 759 3.14 -19.40 -9.40
N GLN A 760 3.37 -20.70 -9.13
CA GLN A 760 4.74 -21.22 -8.93
C GLN A 760 5.65 -21.04 -10.15
N ALA A 761 5.10 -21.13 -11.37
CA ALA A 761 5.85 -20.86 -12.59
C ALA A 761 6.25 -19.38 -12.66
N ASP A 762 5.32 -18.48 -12.34
CA ASP A 762 5.53 -17.03 -12.33
C ASP A 762 6.60 -16.63 -11.28
N PHE A 763 6.55 -17.20 -10.08
CA PHE A 763 7.57 -16.92 -9.05
C PHE A 763 8.96 -17.40 -9.45
N ARG A 764 9.07 -18.55 -10.16
CA ARG A 764 10.34 -18.99 -10.73
C ARG A 764 10.83 -18.03 -11.81
N GLN A 765 9.92 -17.52 -12.65
CA GLN A 765 10.25 -16.55 -13.69
C GLN A 765 10.74 -15.22 -13.07
N VAL A 766 10.07 -14.69 -12.05
CA VAL A 766 10.53 -13.48 -11.34
C VAL A 766 11.93 -13.65 -10.76
N ARG A 767 12.21 -14.78 -10.11
CA ARG A 767 13.55 -15.07 -9.59
C ARG A 767 14.61 -15.08 -10.70
N ASN A 768 14.28 -15.68 -11.85
CA ASN A 768 15.17 -15.69 -13.01
C ASN A 768 15.36 -14.26 -13.56
N ASN A 769 14.28 -13.50 -13.76
CA ASN A 769 14.32 -12.11 -14.25
C ASN A 769 15.19 -11.22 -13.36
N LEU A 770 15.02 -11.29 -12.03
CA LEU A 770 15.83 -10.54 -11.05
C LEU A 770 17.32 -10.91 -11.12
N SER A 771 17.64 -12.17 -11.45
CA SER A 771 19.03 -12.62 -11.59
C SER A 771 19.67 -12.22 -12.93
N TRP A 772 18.88 -12.21 -14.02
CA TRP A 772 19.35 -11.98 -15.38
C TRP A 772 19.45 -10.50 -15.72
N LEU A 773 18.42 -9.70 -15.42
CA LEU A 773 18.29 -8.31 -15.87
C LEU A 773 19.51 -7.41 -15.54
N PRO A 774 20.15 -7.50 -14.34
CA PRO A 774 21.33 -6.69 -14.03
C PRO A 774 22.59 -7.09 -14.81
N ARG A 775 22.63 -8.30 -15.38
CA ARG A 775 23.80 -8.87 -16.09
C ARG A 775 23.72 -8.67 -17.60
N LEU A 776 22.56 -8.30 -18.13
CA LEU A 776 22.35 -8.14 -19.56
C LEU A 776 22.86 -6.78 -20.06
N PRO A 777 23.58 -6.73 -21.20
CA PRO A 777 23.94 -5.48 -21.87
C PRO A 777 22.70 -4.64 -22.18
N ALA A 778 22.79 -3.32 -22.02
CA ALA A 778 21.66 -2.40 -22.21
C ALA A 778 21.19 -2.28 -23.67
N ASP A 779 22.11 -2.45 -24.64
CA ASP A 779 21.87 -2.13 -26.04
C ASP A 779 22.05 -3.31 -27.01
N GLY A 780 21.60 -3.11 -28.24
CA GLY A 780 21.78 -4.03 -29.35
C GLY A 780 20.86 -5.25 -29.28
N ALA A 781 21.40 -6.44 -29.51
CA ALA A 781 20.60 -7.66 -29.62
C ALA A 781 20.00 -8.17 -28.30
N TRP A 782 20.38 -7.58 -27.17
CA TRP A 782 19.87 -7.93 -25.83
C TRP A 782 18.66 -7.10 -25.42
N LEU A 783 18.40 -5.98 -26.10
CA LEU A 783 17.26 -5.11 -25.82
C LEU A 783 15.91 -5.86 -25.88
N PRO A 784 15.62 -6.72 -26.88
CA PRO A 784 14.38 -7.50 -26.90
C PRO A 784 14.19 -8.36 -25.65
N LEU A 785 15.26 -9.02 -25.18
CA LEU A 785 15.20 -9.85 -23.98
C LEU A 785 15.00 -8.98 -22.73
N ARG A 786 15.70 -7.86 -22.59
CA ARG A 786 15.51 -6.94 -21.46
C ARG A 786 14.08 -6.44 -21.38
N THR A 787 13.53 -5.95 -22.49
CA THR A 787 12.14 -5.46 -22.54
C THR A 787 11.15 -6.58 -22.24
N ALA A 788 11.38 -7.80 -22.72
CA ALA A 788 10.54 -8.94 -22.40
C ALA A 788 10.58 -9.33 -20.92
N LEU A 789 11.74 -9.27 -20.28
CA LEU A 789 11.89 -9.54 -18.84
C LEU A 789 11.19 -8.47 -17.98
N GLU A 790 11.31 -7.20 -18.36
CA GLU A 790 10.63 -6.08 -17.69
C GLU A 790 9.10 -6.17 -17.85
N ASP A 791 8.61 -6.47 -19.04
CA ASP A 791 7.18 -6.70 -19.33
C ASP A 791 6.65 -7.90 -18.55
N SER A 792 7.41 -9.00 -18.51
CA SER A 792 7.09 -10.20 -17.73
C SER A 792 6.98 -9.88 -16.23
N ASN A 793 7.92 -9.12 -15.66
CA ASN A 793 7.86 -8.67 -14.27
C ASN A 793 6.59 -7.85 -13.97
N LEU A 794 6.21 -6.95 -14.87
CA LEU A 794 5.01 -6.13 -14.71
C LEU A 794 3.74 -7.00 -14.72
N ARG A 795 3.58 -7.89 -15.71
CA ARG A 795 2.42 -8.78 -15.83
C ARG A 795 2.30 -9.71 -14.62
N ILE A 796 3.40 -10.33 -14.20
CA ILE A 796 3.40 -11.22 -13.03
C ILE A 796 3.03 -10.43 -11.78
N THR A 797 3.59 -9.23 -11.59
CA THR A 797 3.23 -8.37 -10.45
C THR A 797 1.74 -8.06 -10.45
N GLN A 798 1.16 -7.64 -11.58
CA GLN A 798 -0.27 -7.35 -11.70
C GLN A 798 -1.14 -8.59 -11.39
N ARG A 799 -0.75 -9.76 -11.90
CA ARG A 799 -1.46 -11.03 -11.63
C ARG A 799 -1.41 -11.43 -10.16
N VAL A 800 -0.25 -11.30 -9.51
CA VAL A 800 -0.10 -11.59 -8.07
C VAL A 800 -0.93 -10.61 -7.24
N LEU A 801 -0.95 -9.32 -7.62
CA LEU A 801 -1.83 -8.34 -6.98
C LEU A 801 -3.32 -8.67 -7.21
N HIS A 802 -3.70 -9.16 -8.39
CA HIS A 802 -5.08 -9.61 -8.64
C HIS A 802 -5.47 -10.81 -7.77
N VAL A 803 -4.58 -11.82 -7.65
CA VAL A 803 -4.75 -12.97 -6.74
C VAL A 803 -4.91 -12.52 -5.29
N LEU A 804 -4.04 -11.63 -4.81
CA LEU A 804 -4.16 -11.05 -3.46
C LEU A 804 -5.47 -10.26 -3.31
N GLY A 805 -5.92 -9.59 -4.37
CA GLY A 805 -7.21 -8.91 -4.43
C GLY A 805 -8.38 -9.87 -4.23
N ALA A 806 -8.38 -10.99 -4.97
CA ALA A 806 -9.39 -12.05 -4.88
C ALA A 806 -9.39 -12.74 -3.50
N LEU A 807 -8.22 -12.89 -2.88
CA LEU A 807 -8.06 -13.41 -1.51
C LEU A 807 -8.48 -12.42 -0.40
N GLY A 808 -9.05 -11.27 -0.75
CA GLY A 808 -9.67 -10.34 0.17
C GLY A 808 -8.90 -9.03 0.40
N HIS A 809 -7.79 -8.79 -0.31
CA HIS A 809 -7.00 -7.56 -0.16
C HIS A 809 -7.31 -6.48 -1.21
N ARG A 810 -8.39 -6.62 -1.99
CA ARG A 810 -8.70 -5.74 -3.14
C ARG A 810 -8.63 -4.25 -2.81
N ARG A 811 -9.13 -3.82 -1.65
CA ARG A 811 -9.10 -2.41 -1.20
C ARG A 811 -7.68 -1.92 -0.90
N THR A 812 -6.92 -2.66 -0.09
CA THR A 812 -5.53 -2.33 0.23
C THR A 812 -4.72 -2.19 -1.05
N LEU A 813 -4.91 -3.12 -1.98
CA LEU A 813 -4.19 -3.11 -3.25
C LEU A 813 -4.64 -1.99 -4.19
N ASN A 814 -5.91 -1.60 -4.18
CA ASN A 814 -6.37 -0.43 -4.95
C ASN A 814 -5.76 0.87 -4.40
N CYS A 815 -5.69 1.03 -3.07
CA CYS A 815 -5.01 2.16 -2.44
C CYS A 815 -3.51 2.14 -2.79
N VAL A 816 -2.84 1.00 -2.58
CA VAL A 816 -1.42 0.83 -2.91
C VAL A 816 -1.16 1.11 -4.39
N ARG A 817 -1.97 0.60 -5.32
CA ARG A 817 -1.82 0.86 -6.76
C ARG A 817 -1.85 2.34 -7.05
N ARG A 818 -2.76 3.10 -6.44
CA ARG A 818 -2.81 4.57 -6.59
C ARG A 818 -1.58 5.26 -6.01
N ILE A 819 -1.06 4.75 -4.90
CA ILE A 819 0.08 5.33 -4.16
C ILE A 819 1.43 4.99 -4.82
N LEU A 820 1.57 3.80 -5.44
CA LEU A 820 2.77 3.38 -6.16
C LEU A 820 3.12 4.29 -7.35
N PHE A 821 2.13 5.02 -7.89
CA PHE A 821 2.34 6.03 -8.94
C PHE A 821 2.51 7.46 -8.39
N SER A 822 2.64 7.63 -7.07
CA SER A 822 2.98 8.93 -6.48
C SER A 822 4.35 9.39 -6.94
N THR A 823 4.53 10.70 -7.13
CA THR A 823 5.83 11.32 -7.35
C THR A 823 6.72 11.24 -6.11
N ASP A 824 6.11 11.20 -4.92
CA ASP A 824 6.80 11.12 -3.63
C ASP A 824 7.32 9.70 -3.35
N GLU A 825 8.63 9.60 -3.17
CA GLU A 825 9.35 8.35 -2.90
C GLU A 825 9.00 7.73 -1.54
N ARG A 826 8.82 8.53 -0.49
CA ARG A 826 8.45 8.03 0.85
C ARG A 826 7.07 7.40 0.79
N VAL A 827 6.15 8.04 0.08
CA VAL A 827 4.78 7.57 -0.14
C VAL A 827 4.77 6.25 -0.94
N ARG A 828 5.63 6.10 -1.96
CA ARG A 828 5.80 4.82 -2.67
C ARG A 828 6.39 3.73 -1.76
N ALA A 829 7.40 4.06 -0.95
CA ALA A 829 8.02 3.12 -0.01
C ALA A 829 7.00 2.61 1.04
N ASP A 830 6.17 3.50 1.58
CA ASP A 830 5.08 3.16 2.49
C ASP A 830 4.05 2.23 1.84
N ALA A 831 3.74 2.42 0.55
CA ALA A 831 2.84 1.53 -0.18
C ALA A 831 3.40 0.11 -0.34
N VAL A 832 4.70 -0.02 -0.65
CA VAL A 832 5.38 -1.31 -0.72
C VAL A 832 5.41 -1.99 0.65
N GLU A 833 5.66 -1.23 1.72
CA GLU A 833 5.61 -1.74 3.08
C GLU A 833 4.21 -2.24 3.47
N ALA A 834 3.16 -1.53 3.06
CA ALA A 834 1.78 -1.96 3.25
C ALA A 834 1.52 -3.31 2.56
N VAL A 835 2.03 -3.52 1.33
CA VAL A 835 1.94 -4.82 0.65
C VAL A 835 2.75 -5.90 1.38
N ALA A 836 3.96 -5.58 1.82
CA ALA A 836 4.82 -6.50 2.59
C ALA A 836 4.18 -6.93 3.93
N SER A 837 3.29 -6.11 4.48
CA SER A 837 2.57 -6.38 5.74
C SER A 837 1.36 -7.30 5.59
N LEU A 838 0.93 -7.62 4.36
CA LEU A 838 -0.23 -8.47 4.11
C LEU A 838 -0.04 -9.87 4.72
N SER A 839 -1.15 -10.48 5.17
CA SER A 839 -1.15 -11.81 5.81
C SER A 839 -0.66 -12.92 4.88
N HIS A 840 -0.86 -12.78 3.57
CA HIS A 840 -0.54 -13.77 2.54
C HIS A 840 0.91 -13.64 2.06
N ARG A 841 1.86 -13.66 3.00
CA ARG A 841 3.29 -13.38 2.74
C ARG A 841 3.91 -14.24 1.65
N ARG A 842 3.48 -15.51 1.52
CA ARG A 842 3.98 -16.44 0.50
C ARG A 842 3.79 -15.95 -0.94
N PHE A 843 2.79 -15.11 -1.19
CA PHE A 843 2.56 -14.52 -2.51
C PHE A 843 3.34 -13.22 -2.71
N VAL A 844 3.56 -12.47 -1.62
CA VAL A 844 4.20 -11.14 -1.66
C VAL A 844 5.72 -11.27 -1.73
N GLU A 845 6.31 -12.17 -0.96
CA GLU A 845 7.77 -12.32 -0.83
C GLU A 845 8.50 -12.48 -2.18
N PRO A 846 8.02 -13.28 -3.15
CA PRO A 846 8.68 -13.40 -4.45
C PRO A 846 8.69 -12.11 -5.28
N ILE A 847 7.66 -11.26 -5.15
CA ILE A 847 7.52 -10.02 -5.94
C ILE A 847 8.01 -8.77 -5.20
N LEU A 848 8.28 -8.87 -3.88
CA LEU A 848 8.70 -7.75 -3.05
C LEU A 848 9.93 -7.01 -3.62
N PRO A 849 10.99 -7.69 -4.11
CA PRO A 849 12.14 -6.99 -4.70
C PRO A 849 11.78 -6.16 -5.94
N LEU A 850 10.78 -6.59 -6.73
CA LEU A 850 10.29 -5.83 -7.89
C LEU A 850 9.55 -4.57 -7.46
N LEU A 851 8.70 -4.68 -6.44
CA LEU A 851 7.97 -3.54 -5.88
C LEU A 851 8.91 -2.53 -5.23
N GLU A 852 9.92 -2.99 -4.50
CA GLU A 852 10.96 -2.14 -3.91
C GLU A 852 11.77 -1.42 -5.00
N ALA A 853 12.18 -2.13 -6.06
CA ALA A 853 12.89 -1.52 -7.19
C ALA A 853 12.04 -0.44 -7.89
N GLN A 854 10.72 -0.68 -8.05
CA GLN A 854 9.80 0.31 -8.61
C GLN A 854 9.62 1.53 -7.69
N ALA A 855 9.53 1.35 -6.38
CA ALA A 855 9.40 2.46 -5.44
C ALA A 855 10.67 3.34 -5.42
N MET A 856 11.84 2.71 -5.54
CA MET A 856 13.15 3.38 -5.56
C MET A 856 13.51 4.00 -6.92
N ALA A 857 12.86 3.59 -8.02
CA ALA A 857 13.07 4.18 -9.32
C ALA A 857 12.57 5.64 -9.34
N GLN A 858 13.44 6.58 -9.74
CA GLN A 858 13.03 7.98 -9.91
C GLN A 858 12.02 8.09 -11.08
N PRO A 859 10.92 8.86 -10.94
CA PRO A 859 10.13 9.25 -12.09
C PRO A 859 11.06 10.02 -13.04
N GLN A 860 11.31 9.43 -14.21
CA GLN A 860 12.28 9.87 -15.20
C GLN A 860 12.13 11.37 -15.50
N ARG A 861 13.11 12.19 -15.09
CA ARG A 861 13.40 13.42 -15.84
C ARG A 861 13.91 12.97 -17.21
N ASN A 862 13.29 13.48 -18.27
CA ASN A 862 13.60 13.23 -19.68
C ASN A 862 15.01 13.71 -20.11
N ASP A 863 16.07 13.36 -19.37
CA ASP A 863 17.43 13.58 -19.82
C ASP A 863 17.96 12.28 -20.42
N HIS A 864 18.08 12.24 -21.75
CA HIS A 864 18.72 11.19 -22.55
C HIS A 864 20.25 11.06 -22.29
N GLN A 865 20.70 11.32 -21.07
CA GLN A 865 22.08 11.18 -20.64
C GLN A 865 22.15 10.18 -19.47
N HIS A 866 21.78 8.92 -19.75
CA HIS A 866 22.29 7.83 -18.95
C HIS A 866 23.79 7.69 -19.22
N THR A 867 24.60 8.31 -18.36
CA THR A 867 26.01 7.94 -18.23
C THR A 867 26.03 6.44 -17.93
N PRO A 868 26.65 5.59 -18.78
CA PRO A 868 26.61 4.16 -18.57
C PRO A 868 27.33 3.86 -17.26
N VAL A 869 26.57 3.36 -16.27
CA VAL A 869 27.15 2.67 -15.12
C VAL A 869 28.08 1.61 -15.71
N LEU A 870 29.37 1.68 -15.38
CA LEU A 870 30.40 0.76 -15.84
C LEU A 870 30.02 -0.68 -15.44
N GLN A 871 29.23 -1.35 -16.28
CA GLN A 871 28.95 -2.77 -16.15
C GLN A 871 30.28 -3.50 -16.39
N GLN A 872 30.71 -4.29 -15.42
CA GLN A 872 31.85 -5.19 -15.60
C GLN A 872 31.58 -6.11 -16.81
N PRO A 873 32.57 -6.40 -17.67
CA PRO A 873 32.36 -7.26 -18.82
C PRO A 873 31.93 -8.66 -18.36
N VAL A 874 30.67 -9.01 -18.59
CA VAL A 874 30.10 -10.34 -18.30
C VAL A 874 30.65 -11.33 -19.32
N ALA A 875 31.04 -12.52 -18.86
CA ALA A 875 31.60 -13.54 -19.73
C ALA A 875 30.56 -13.99 -20.79
N ALA A 876 30.99 -14.18 -22.04
CA ALA A 876 30.10 -14.60 -23.13
C ALA A 876 29.40 -15.94 -22.86
N SER A 877 30.04 -16.85 -22.12
CA SER A 877 29.45 -18.13 -21.70
C SER A 877 28.27 -17.94 -20.74
N GLU A 878 28.35 -16.96 -19.83
CA GLU A 878 27.28 -16.64 -18.90
C GLU A 878 26.08 -16.02 -19.64
N LEU A 879 26.35 -15.10 -20.57
CA LEU A 879 25.33 -14.51 -21.44
C LEU A 879 24.62 -15.57 -22.30
N ARG A 880 25.37 -16.52 -22.85
CA ARG A 880 24.79 -17.65 -23.58
C ARG A 880 23.87 -18.50 -22.69
N GLN A 881 24.32 -18.85 -21.49
CA GLN A 881 23.52 -19.63 -20.56
C GLN A 881 22.19 -18.94 -20.22
N ILE A 882 22.22 -17.62 -20.00
CA ILE A 882 21.01 -16.81 -19.78
C ILE A 882 20.10 -16.88 -21.01
N ALA A 883 20.64 -16.70 -22.22
CA ALA A 883 19.85 -16.72 -23.45
C ALA A 883 19.22 -18.09 -23.74
N GLU A 884 19.94 -19.19 -23.48
CA GLU A 884 19.41 -20.56 -23.62
C GLU A 884 18.30 -20.86 -22.61
N GLN A 885 18.46 -20.43 -21.35
CA GLN A 885 17.42 -20.57 -20.32
C GLN A 885 16.20 -19.69 -20.65
N ALA A 886 16.40 -18.46 -21.11
CA ALA A 886 15.33 -17.58 -21.55
C ALA A 886 14.56 -18.19 -22.74
N ALA A 887 15.27 -18.75 -23.72
CA ALA A 887 14.70 -19.41 -24.90
C ALA A 887 13.88 -20.68 -24.59
N THR A 888 13.91 -21.17 -23.34
CA THR A 888 13.08 -22.30 -22.86
C THR A 888 12.06 -21.87 -21.81
N SER A 889 11.93 -20.56 -21.51
CA SER A 889 10.96 -20.02 -20.56
C SER A 889 9.51 -20.33 -20.96
N ALA A 890 8.62 -20.47 -19.96
CA ALA A 890 7.18 -20.57 -20.19
C ALA A 890 6.57 -19.27 -20.73
N ASP A 891 7.17 -18.11 -20.42
CA ASP A 891 6.71 -16.81 -20.92
C ASP A 891 7.12 -16.66 -22.40
N ARG A 892 6.13 -16.47 -23.27
CA ARG A 892 6.33 -16.42 -24.72
C ARG A 892 7.29 -15.30 -25.16
N TRP A 893 7.24 -14.14 -24.49
CA TRP A 893 8.05 -12.99 -24.86
C TRP A 893 9.48 -13.14 -24.38
N VAL A 894 9.67 -13.69 -23.17
CA VAL A 894 11.01 -14.04 -22.67
C VAL A 894 11.64 -15.10 -23.57
N ARG A 895 10.85 -16.07 -24.03
CA ARG A 895 11.28 -17.10 -24.99
C ARG A 895 11.79 -16.48 -26.29
N VAL A 896 11.02 -15.58 -26.86
CA VAL A 896 11.37 -14.89 -28.12
C VAL A 896 12.60 -14.02 -27.93
N GLY A 897 12.67 -13.25 -26.84
CA GLY A 897 13.84 -12.45 -26.49
C GLY A 897 15.10 -13.30 -26.35
N GLY A 898 15.00 -14.49 -25.73
CA GLY A 898 16.10 -15.45 -25.61
C GLY A 898 16.57 -15.98 -26.97
N ILE A 899 15.64 -16.34 -27.86
CA ILE A 899 15.96 -16.79 -29.22
C ILE A 899 16.68 -15.69 -30.02
N LEU A 900 16.19 -14.45 -29.95
CA LEU A 900 16.80 -13.31 -30.63
C LEU A 900 18.18 -12.96 -30.04
N ALA A 901 18.36 -13.10 -28.72
CA ALA A 901 19.65 -12.91 -28.07
C ALA A 901 20.67 -13.98 -28.51
N LEU A 902 20.23 -15.25 -28.66
CA LEU A 902 21.07 -16.32 -29.21
C LEU A 902 21.50 -16.04 -30.65
N ALA A 903 20.71 -15.29 -31.43
CA ALA A 903 21.06 -14.89 -32.80
C ALA A 903 22.36 -14.06 -32.86
N ALA A 904 22.65 -13.29 -31.81
CA ALA A 904 23.82 -12.43 -31.74
C ALA A 904 25.09 -13.15 -31.26
N LEU A 905 24.95 -14.38 -30.77
CA LEU A 905 26.08 -15.21 -30.35
C LEU A 905 26.58 -16.06 -31.53
N PRO A 906 27.91 -16.23 -31.68
CA PRO A 906 28.51 -16.93 -32.82
C PRO A 906 28.23 -18.44 -32.83
N GLU A 907 27.83 -19.00 -31.71
CA GLU A 907 27.67 -20.45 -31.54
C GLU A 907 26.33 -20.96 -32.11
N PRO A 908 26.23 -22.23 -32.56
CA PRO A 908 25.02 -22.77 -33.20
C PRO A 908 23.84 -22.87 -32.22
N MET A 909 22.62 -22.87 -32.77
CA MET A 909 21.40 -22.98 -31.96
C MET A 909 21.31 -24.33 -31.24
N PRO A 910 20.91 -24.37 -29.95
CA PRO A 910 20.66 -25.60 -29.23
C PRO A 910 19.63 -26.49 -29.93
N GLY A 911 19.94 -27.79 -30.12
CA GLY A 911 19.06 -28.73 -30.81
C GLY A 911 17.68 -28.90 -30.16
N ALA A 912 17.57 -28.67 -28.85
CA ALA A 912 16.29 -28.71 -28.13
C ALA A 912 15.28 -27.64 -28.60
N LEU A 913 15.77 -26.52 -29.15
CA LEU A 913 14.95 -25.41 -29.64
C LEU A 913 14.52 -25.57 -31.11
N LEU A 914 15.06 -26.56 -31.83
CA LEU A 914 14.76 -26.81 -33.25
C LEU A 914 13.47 -27.62 -33.46
N ARG A 915 12.82 -28.07 -32.38
CA ARG A 915 11.49 -28.70 -32.47
C ARG A 915 10.47 -27.63 -32.82
N GLU A 916 9.58 -27.88 -33.79
CA GLU A 916 8.56 -26.92 -34.21
C GLU A 916 7.73 -26.43 -33.00
N PRO A 917 7.85 -25.16 -32.61
CA PRO A 917 7.08 -24.64 -31.49
C PRO A 917 5.62 -24.41 -31.92
N ALA A 918 4.68 -24.76 -31.04
CA ALA A 918 3.25 -24.59 -31.29
C ALA A 918 2.83 -23.11 -31.35
N ASP A 919 3.55 -22.22 -30.66
CA ASP A 919 3.29 -20.78 -30.66
C ASP A 919 3.81 -20.15 -31.98
N PRO A 920 2.93 -19.54 -32.81
CA PRO A 920 3.31 -18.93 -34.08
C PRO A 920 4.39 -17.84 -33.95
N LEU A 921 4.39 -17.09 -32.84
CA LEU A 921 5.29 -15.96 -32.61
C LEU A 921 6.70 -16.46 -32.25
N VAL A 922 6.78 -17.53 -31.47
CA VAL A 922 8.04 -18.21 -31.17
C VAL A 922 8.60 -18.87 -32.44
N ARG A 923 7.74 -19.47 -33.27
CA ARG A 923 8.13 -20.09 -34.54
C ARG A 923 8.73 -19.06 -35.51
N ASP A 924 8.07 -17.92 -35.66
CA ASP A 924 8.53 -16.84 -36.54
C ASP A 924 9.91 -16.31 -36.11
N ALA A 925 10.08 -16.05 -34.81
CA ALA A 925 11.37 -15.64 -34.25
C ALA A 925 12.47 -16.67 -34.47
N LEU A 926 12.16 -17.97 -34.31
CA LEU A 926 13.10 -19.06 -34.56
C LEU A 926 13.50 -19.12 -36.05
N LEU A 927 12.54 -19.09 -36.96
CA LEU A 927 12.78 -19.11 -38.41
C LEU A 927 13.66 -17.95 -38.85
N HIS A 928 13.36 -16.74 -38.41
CA HIS A 928 14.18 -15.57 -38.69
C HIS A 928 15.63 -15.74 -38.17
N THR A 929 15.78 -16.29 -36.97
CA THR A 929 17.10 -16.53 -36.37
C THR A 929 17.90 -17.58 -37.15
N LEU A 930 17.25 -18.64 -37.62
CA LEU A 930 17.86 -19.67 -38.46
C LEU A 930 18.27 -19.15 -39.84
N MET A 931 17.44 -18.29 -40.45
CA MET A 931 17.77 -17.60 -41.71
C MET A 931 19.00 -16.71 -41.53
N ARG A 932 19.05 -15.92 -40.45
CA ARG A 932 20.19 -15.05 -40.14
C ARG A 932 21.49 -15.83 -39.91
N LYS A 933 21.41 -17.02 -39.30
CA LYS A 933 22.57 -17.91 -39.08
C LYS A 933 22.93 -18.77 -40.30
N GLY A 934 22.22 -18.64 -41.42
CA GLY A 934 22.52 -19.36 -42.67
C GLY A 934 22.16 -20.85 -42.66
N ALA A 935 21.33 -21.33 -41.72
CA ALA A 935 21.00 -22.74 -41.56
C ALA A 935 19.94 -23.25 -42.58
N LEU A 936 19.22 -22.34 -43.25
CA LEU A 936 18.25 -22.64 -44.31
C LEU A 936 18.78 -22.12 -45.66
N ARG A 937 19.82 -22.77 -46.20
CA ARG A 937 20.14 -22.72 -47.63
C ARG A 937 19.71 -24.03 -48.28
N SER A 938 18.55 -24.02 -48.92
CA SER A 938 18.11 -25.06 -49.85
C SER A 938 18.59 -24.74 -51.26
N GLY A 939 19.45 -25.60 -51.83
CA GLY A 939 19.68 -25.76 -53.27
C GLY A 939 20.96 -25.14 -53.86
N PRO A 940 21.80 -25.91 -54.59
CA PRO A 940 22.93 -25.36 -55.34
C PRO A 940 22.43 -24.79 -56.67
N GLY A 941 22.81 -23.55 -56.98
CA GLY A 941 22.71 -22.98 -58.32
C GLY A 941 21.71 -21.84 -58.47
N THR A 942 22.09 -20.64 -58.04
CA THR A 942 21.96 -19.43 -58.87
C THR A 942 22.89 -18.34 -58.34
N GLU A 943 23.46 -17.61 -59.29
CA GLU A 943 24.67 -16.82 -59.15
C GLU A 943 24.54 -15.59 -58.25
N ALA A 944 25.68 -15.25 -57.65
CA ALA A 944 25.90 -14.04 -56.90
C ALA A 944 25.49 -12.79 -57.69
N SER A 945 24.67 -11.94 -57.08
CA SER A 945 24.55 -10.54 -57.46
C SER A 945 24.70 -9.66 -56.21
N THR A 946 25.90 -9.09 -56.10
CA THR A 946 26.20 -7.71 -55.68
C THR A 946 25.50 -7.17 -54.43
N GLU A 947 26.23 -7.20 -53.31
CA GLU A 947 26.08 -6.24 -52.21
C GLU A 947 26.33 -4.80 -52.72
N PRO A 948 25.53 -3.80 -52.30
CA PRO A 948 26.02 -2.45 -52.15
C PRO A 948 26.41 -2.22 -50.68
N HIS A 949 27.69 -1.96 -50.47
CA HIS A 949 28.20 -1.34 -49.24
C HIS A 949 27.46 -0.02 -48.95
N VAL A 950 26.70 0.02 -47.85
CA VAL A 950 26.33 1.27 -47.18
C VAL A 950 27.06 1.32 -45.84
N LYS A 951 28.07 2.20 -45.77
CA LYS A 951 28.75 2.59 -44.55
C LYS A 951 27.79 3.42 -43.69
N GLY A 952 27.58 2.97 -42.45
CA GLY A 952 26.95 3.75 -41.38
C GLY A 952 25.43 3.78 -41.41
N ALA A 953 24.78 2.71 -40.94
CA ALA A 953 23.37 2.74 -40.58
C ALA A 953 23.07 1.76 -39.45
N THR A 954 22.42 2.25 -38.41
CA THR A 954 21.71 1.52 -37.36
C THR A 954 20.89 0.39 -37.96
N PHE A 955 21.27 -0.86 -37.67
CA PHE A 955 20.74 -2.07 -38.31
C PHE A 955 19.37 -2.44 -37.69
N TRP A 956 18.30 -1.77 -38.12
CA TRP A 956 16.90 -2.11 -37.81
C TRP A 956 16.29 -2.85 -39.01
N ASP A 957 16.24 -4.19 -38.96
CA ASP A 957 15.50 -4.94 -39.96
C ASP A 957 13.99 -4.85 -39.66
N ARG A 958 13.25 -4.11 -40.51
CA ARG A 958 11.80 -3.84 -40.36
C ARG A 958 10.93 -5.08 -40.57
N SER A 959 11.50 -6.17 -41.10
CA SER A 959 10.77 -7.41 -41.39
C SER A 959 10.43 -8.23 -40.14
N LEU A 960 11.14 -8.02 -39.03
CA LEU A 960 10.90 -8.68 -37.76
C LEU A 960 9.76 -8.01 -36.99
N PHE A 961 8.67 -8.73 -36.81
CA PHE A 961 7.53 -8.33 -35.99
C PHE A 961 7.94 -7.81 -34.59
N MET A 962 8.90 -8.47 -33.93
CA MET A 962 9.42 -8.04 -32.62
C MET A 962 10.03 -6.63 -32.66
N ASN A 963 10.73 -6.26 -33.75
CA ASN A 963 11.34 -4.94 -33.85
C ASN A 963 10.28 -3.83 -33.93
N ARG A 964 9.16 -4.09 -34.60
CA ARG A 964 8.01 -3.16 -34.63
C ARG A 964 7.34 -3.04 -33.27
N VAL A 965 7.12 -4.15 -32.56
CA VAL A 965 6.56 -4.11 -31.18
C VAL A 965 7.47 -3.33 -30.22
N LEU A 966 8.78 -3.58 -30.25
CA LEU A 966 9.73 -2.84 -29.41
C LEU A 966 9.81 -1.36 -29.81
N PHE A 967 9.71 -1.04 -31.10
CA PHE A 967 9.58 0.34 -31.55
C PHE A 967 8.31 1.00 -30.98
N LEU A 968 7.15 0.33 -31.05
CA LEU A 968 5.91 0.84 -30.49
C LEU A 968 5.98 1.01 -28.97
N LYS A 969 6.70 0.14 -28.24
CA LYS A 969 6.97 0.31 -26.80
C LYS A 969 7.71 1.61 -26.48
N ASN A 970 8.52 2.13 -27.41
CA ASN A 970 9.23 3.40 -27.27
C ASN A 970 8.39 4.62 -27.70
N VAL A 971 7.26 4.42 -28.38
CA VAL A 971 6.33 5.50 -28.72
C VAL A 971 5.65 5.96 -27.42
N PRO A 972 5.72 7.25 -27.04
CA PRO A 972 5.20 7.72 -25.75
C PRO A 972 3.73 7.36 -25.50
N LEU A 973 2.92 7.33 -26.56
CA LEU A 973 1.49 7.00 -26.52
C LEU A 973 1.22 5.56 -26.06
N PHE A 974 2.15 4.62 -26.33
CA PHE A 974 1.99 3.19 -26.07
C PHE A 974 2.98 2.65 -25.04
N LYS A 975 3.77 3.53 -24.40
CA LYS A 975 4.85 3.16 -23.47
C LYS A 975 4.41 2.22 -22.35
N PHE A 976 3.18 2.39 -21.86
CA PHE A 976 2.64 1.62 -20.74
C PHE A 976 1.88 0.34 -21.16
N LEU A 977 1.68 0.10 -22.45
CA LEU A 977 1.01 -1.10 -22.95
C LEU A 977 1.89 -2.33 -22.80
N SER A 978 1.30 -3.49 -22.51
CA SER A 978 2.04 -4.75 -22.47
C SER A 978 2.50 -5.16 -23.87
N LEU A 979 3.49 -6.05 -23.98
CA LEU A 979 3.88 -6.58 -25.30
C LEU A 979 2.72 -7.30 -26.01
N ASP A 980 1.79 -7.89 -25.25
CA ASP A 980 0.58 -8.53 -25.80
C ASP A 980 -0.38 -7.51 -26.42
N ASP A 981 -0.58 -6.37 -25.77
CA ASP A 981 -1.44 -5.30 -26.28
C ASP A 981 -0.80 -4.62 -27.50
N LEU A 982 0.52 -4.42 -27.46
CA LEU A 982 1.28 -3.86 -28.58
C LEU A 982 1.24 -4.75 -29.83
N LEU A 983 1.26 -6.07 -29.68
CA LEU A 983 1.07 -7.01 -30.79
C LEU A 983 -0.29 -6.79 -31.48
N ILE A 984 -1.35 -6.58 -30.70
CA ILE A 984 -2.69 -6.35 -31.24
C ILE A 984 -2.77 -4.99 -31.92
N VAL A 985 -2.18 -3.96 -31.32
CA VAL A 985 -2.07 -2.62 -31.94
C VAL A 985 -1.30 -2.71 -33.25
N ASP A 986 -0.16 -3.42 -33.29
CA ASP A 986 0.66 -3.59 -34.49
C ASP A 986 -0.11 -4.23 -35.65
N GLN A 987 -0.95 -5.24 -35.35
CA GLN A 987 -1.81 -5.88 -36.34
C GLN A 987 -2.89 -4.94 -36.92
N ALA A 988 -3.29 -3.91 -36.16
CA ALA A 988 -4.26 -2.92 -36.62
C ALA A 988 -3.63 -1.77 -37.43
N LEU A 989 -2.29 -1.58 -37.35
CA LEU A 989 -1.57 -0.51 -38.03
C LEU A 989 -1.37 -0.79 -39.52
N VAL A 990 -1.46 0.27 -40.32
CA VAL A 990 -1.20 0.23 -41.77
C VAL A 990 -0.01 1.13 -42.09
N GLN A 991 0.93 0.65 -42.92
CA GLN A 991 2.09 1.45 -43.34
C GLN A 991 1.71 2.37 -44.51
N LYS A 992 2.13 3.63 -44.46
CA LYS A 992 2.03 4.62 -45.54
C LYS A 992 3.38 5.30 -45.76
N GLU A 993 3.68 5.68 -47.00
CA GLU A 993 4.94 6.33 -47.39
C GLU A 993 4.65 7.66 -48.09
N TYR A 994 5.49 8.65 -47.82
CA TYR A 994 5.37 10.01 -48.35
C TYR A 994 6.74 10.54 -48.78
N LEU A 995 6.78 11.25 -49.90
CA LEU A 995 7.98 11.89 -50.40
C LEU A 995 8.26 13.21 -49.68
N ALA A 996 9.50 13.70 -49.76
CA ALA A 996 9.87 15.00 -49.18
C ALA A 996 9.04 16.13 -49.83
N GLY A 997 8.46 16.99 -48.99
CA GLY A 997 7.58 18.08 -49.40
C GLY A 997 6.11 17.68 -49.59
N GLU A 998 5.78 16.39 -49.49
CA GLU A 998 4.42 15.90 -49.67
C GLU A 998 3.54 16.23 -48.47
N LEU A 999 2.28 16.56 -48.75
CA LEU A 999 1.30 16.94 -47.74
C LEU A 999 0.58 15.70 -47.22
N ILE A 1000 0.64 15.48 -45.90
CA ILE A 1000 0.01 14.34 -45.22
C ILE A 1000 -1.47 14.65 -44.96
N PHE A 1001 -1.76 15.79 -44.33
CA PHE A 1001 -3.11 16.34 -44.19
C PHE A 1001 -3.08 17.86 -43.95
N ARG A 1002 -4.20 18.55 -44.18
CA ARG A 1002 -4.38 20.00 -43.96
C ARG A 1002 -5.19 20.31 -42.71
N GLU A 1003 -4.86 21.44 -42.08
CA GLU A 1003 -5.70 22.07 -41.06
C GLU A 1003 -7.14 22.24 -41.59
N GLY A 1004 -8.13 21.94 -40.75
CA GLY A 1004 -9.55 22.03 -41.11
C GLY A 1004 -10.13 20.78 -41.80
N GLN A 1005 -9.31 19.82 -42.23
CA GLN A 1005 -9.83 18.55 -42.78
C GLN A 1005 -10.40 17.65 -41.67
N PRO A 1006 -11.41 16.81 -41.95
CA PRO A 1006 -11.83 15.77 -41.01
C PRO A 1006 -10.68 14.79 -40.80
N GLY A 1007 -10.36 14.50 -39.53
CA GLY A 1007 -9.35 13.50 -39.17
C GLY A 1007 -9.99 12.16 -38.85
N SER A 1008 -9.39 11.06 -39.31
CA SER A 1008 -9.86 9.70 -39.01
C SER A 1008 -8.75 8.73 -38.57
N ASP A 1009 -7.50 9.17 -38.58
CA ASP A 1009 -6.34 8.34 -38.26
C ASP A 1009 -5.28 9.07 -37.41
N LEU A 1010 -4.63 8.29 -36.55
CA LEU A 1010 -3.38 8.63 -35.85
C LEU A 1010 -2.20 8.22 -36.73
N CYS A 1011 -1.16 9.05 -36.79
CA CYS A 1011 0.07 8.77 -37.52
C CYS A 1011 1.28 8.64 -36.57
N ILE A 1012 2.09 7.60 -36.76
CA ILE A 1012 3.33 7.34 -36.01
C ILE A 1012 4.49 7.34 -37.00
N ILE A 1013 5.52 8.13 -36.74
CA ILE A 1013 6.67 8.28 -37.64
C ILE A 1013 7.65 7.14 -37.38
N THR A 1014 7.86 6.25 -38.34
CA THR A 1014 8.88 5.19 -38.25
C THR A 1014 10.21 5.60 -38.87
N ALA A 1015 10.18 6.48 -39.87
CA ALA A 1015 11.35 7.09 -40.48
C ALA A 1015 11.01 8.45 -41.11
N GLY A 1016 12.01 9.32 -41.24
CA GLY A 1016 11.86 10.68 -41.78
C GLY A 1016 11.50 11.71 -40.71
N ARG A 1017 11.14 12.92 -41.17
CA ARG A 1017 10.74 14.07 -40.35
C ARG A 1017 9.47 14.72 -40.90
N VAL A 1018 8.58 15.14 -40.02
CA VAL A 1018 7.29 15.79 -40.35
C VAL A 1018 7.21 17.15 -39.66
N ALA A 1019 6.84 18.20 -40.39
CA ALA A 1019 6.59 19.52 -39.83
C ALA A 1019 5.10 19.73 -39.60
N ILE A 1020 4.73 20.13 -38.37
CA ILE A 1020 3.38 20.55 -37.99
C ILE A 1020 3.30 22.07 -38.12
N ARG A 1021 2.43 22.55 -39.00
CA ARG A 1021 2.25 23.97 -39.32
C ARG A 1021 0.84 24.43 -38.97
N LYS A 1022 0.70 25.60 -38.38
CA LYS A 1022 -0.60 26.21 -38.11
C LYS A 1022 -0.67 27.62 -38.66
N ARG A 1023 -1.84 28.01 -39.16
CA ARG A 1023 -2.07 29.37 -39.63
C ARG A 1023 -2.44 30.28 -38.46
N VAL A 1024 -1.59 31.25 -38.14
CA VAL A 1024 -1.84 32.23 -37.07
C VAL A 1024 -1.75 33.63 -37.68
N GLN A 1025 -2.82 34.42 -37.59
CA GLN A 1025 -2.88 35.81 -38.11
C GLN A 1025 -2.37 35.92 -39.58
N GLN A 1026 -2.88 35.05 -40.45
CA GLN A 1026 -2.52 34.92 -41.87
C GLN A 1026 -1.10 34.42 -42.21
N HIS A 1027 -0.24 34.13 -41.23
CA HIS A 1027 1.10 33.59 -41.44
C HIS A 1027 1.16 32.10 -41.07
N GLU A 1028 1.85 31.29 -41.88
CA GLU A 1028 2.15 29.90 -41.51
C GLU A 1028 3.30 29.89 -40.50
N ARG A 1029 3.06 29.28 -39.34
CA ARG A 1029 4.08 29.06 -38.31
C ARG A 1029 4.28 27.58 -38.09
N VAL A 1030 5.54 27.14 -38.07
CA VAL A 1030 5.91 25.78 -37.65
C VAL A 1030 5.73 25.70 -36.13
N LEU A 1031 4.85 24.81 -35.67
CA LEU A 1031 4.60 24.55 -34.26
C LEU A 1031 5.60 23.55 -33.69
N ALA A 1032 5.91 22.52 -34.47
CA ALA A 1032 6.85 21.46 -34.10
C ALA A 1032 7.40 20.78 -35.35
N GLU A 1033 8.63 20.28 -35.26
CA GLU A 1033 9.18 19.28 -36.18
C GLU A 1033 9.29 17.96 -35.43
N LEU A 1034 8.67 16.92 -35.98
CA LEU A 1034 8.56 15.61 -35.38
C LEU A 1034 9.45 14.59 -36.12
N GLY A 1035 10.08 13.69 -35.37
CA GLY A 1035 10.97 12.65 -35.86
C GLY A 1035 10.52 11.21 -35.54
N PRO A 1036 11.35 10.21 -35.84
CA PRO A 1036 11.02 8.81 -35.61
C PRO A 1036 10.69 8.53 -34.13
N GLY A 1037 9.61 7.77 -33.88
CA GLY A 1037 9.10 7.46 -32.54
C GLY A 1037 8.05 8.46 -32.02
N GLU A 1038 7.91 9.61 -32.67
CA GLU A 1038 6.86 10.58 -32.35
C GLU A 1038 5.58 10.32 -33.16
N CYS A 1039 4.46 10.78 -32.62
CA CYS A 1039 3.14 10.59 -33.20
C CYS A 1039 2.38 11.92 -33.30
N PHE A 1040 1.46 12.01 -34.25
CA PHE A 1040 0.62 13.19 -34.47
C PHE A 1040 -0.76 12.79 -35.02
N GLY A 1041 -1.73 13.66 -34.80
CA GLY A 1041 -3.11 13.43 -35.24
C GLY A 1041 -3.91 12.52 -34.29
N GLU A 1042 -3.43 12.31 -33.08
CA GLU A 1042 -4.01 11.49 -32.02
C GLU A 1042 -5.42 11.94 -31.59
N MET A 1043 -5.71 13.24 -31.69
CA MET A 1043 -7.01 13.81 -31.30
C MET A 1043 -8.16 13.21 -32.13
N ALA A 1044 -7.90 12.91 -33.40
CA ALA A 1044 -8.88 12.34 -34.31
C ALA A 1044 -9.34 10.92 -33.94
N LEU A 1045 -8.71 10.27 -32.96
CA LEU A 1045 -9.19 9.00 -32.40
C LEU A 1045 -10.33 9.19 -31.39
N PHE A 1046 -10.40 10.36 -30.74
CA PHE A 1046 -11.26 10.61 -29.58
C PHE A 1046 -12.43 11.56 -29.85
N ASP A 1047 -12.29 12.48 -30.81
CA ASP A 1047 -13.33 13.42 -31.19
C ASP A 1047 -13.55 13.49 -32.71
N ASP A 1048 -14.61 14.20 -33.09
CA ASP A 1048 -14.98 14.49 -34.48
C ASP A 1048 -14.49 15.89 -34.92
N ALA A 1049 -13.54 16.48 -34.19
CA ALA A 1049 -13.04 17.81 -34.51
C ALA A 1049 -12.15 17.77 -35.78
N PRO A 1050 -12.17 18.83 -36.61
CA PRO A 1050 -11.27 18.92 -37.74
C PRO A 1050 -9.80 19.02 -37.29
N ARG A 1051 -8.86 18.60 -38.15
CA ARG A 1051 -7.42 18.66 -37.92
C ARG A 1051 -7.00 20.05 -37.45
N SER A 1052 -6.33 20.11 -36.31
CA SER A 1052 -5.93 21.35 -35.63
C SER A 1052 -4.73 22.07 -36.26
N ALA A 1053 -4.00 21.38 -37.15
CA ALA A 1053 -2.81 21.87 -37.85
C ALA A 1053 -2.59 21.08 -39.16
N THR A 1054 -1.74 21.60 -40.05
CA THR A 1054 -1.29 20.96 -41.29
C THR A 1054 -0.02 20.16 -41.04
N ALA A 1055 0.07 18.94 -41.59
CA ALA A 1055 1.25 18.08 -41.49
C ALA A 1055 1.90 17.89 -42.87
N VAL A 1056 3.21 18.16 -42.97
CA VAL A 1056 3.99 18.07 -44.23
C VAL A 1056 5.26 17.26 -43.99
N ALA A 1057 5.56 16.32 -44.90
CA ALA A 1057 6.80 15.56 -44.87
C ALA A 1057 8.00 16.48 -45.21
N VAL A 1058 8.97 16.59 -44.31
CA VAL A 1058 10.20 17.39 -44.51
C VAL A 1058 11.27 16.58 -45.26
N SER A 1059 11.20 15.26 -45.16
CA SER A 1059 12.06 14.28 -45.84
C SER A 1059 11.18 13.12 -46.33
N GLU A 1060 11.76 12.11 -46.95
CA GLU A 1060 11.05 10.86 -47.21
C GLU A 1060 10.62 10.24 -45.87
N VAL A 1061 9.31 10.02 -45.71
CA VAL A 1061 8.68 9.65 -44.44
C VAL A 1061 7.95 8.32 -44.59
N THR A 1062 8.19 7.42 -43.65
CA THR A 1062 7.38 6.21 -43.46
C THR A 1062 6.53 6.37 -42.21
N LEU A 1063 5.21 6.17 -42.33
CA LEU A 1063 4.25 6.25 -41.23
C LEU A 1063 3.60 4.90 -40.97
N LEU A 1064 3.24 4.65 -39.70
CA LEU A 1064 2.22 3.67 -39.32
C LEU A 1064 0.96 4.43 -38.92
N THR A 1065 -0.17 4.11 -39.55
CA THR A 1065 -1.46 4.76 -39.32
C THR A 1065 -2.45 3.85 -38.61
N LEU A 1066 -3.10 4.35 -37.56
CA LEU A 1066 -4.20 3.69 -36.85
C LEU A 1066 -5.51 4.43 -37.13
N GLU A 1067 -6.44 3.76 -37.79
CA GLU A 1067 -7.78 4.31 -38.08
C GLU A 1067 -8.68 4.28 -36.83
N ARG A 1068 -9.56 5.27 -36.69
CA ARG A 1068 -10.50 5.39 -35.56
C ARG A 1068 -11.43 4.18 -35.44
N SER A 1069 -11.93 3.63 -36.55
CA SER A 1069 -12.80 2.44 -36.54
C SER A 1069 -12.09 1.21 -35.95
N ARG A 1070 -10.83 1.02 -36.32
CA ARG A 1070 -9.97 -0.04 -35.76
C ARG A 1070 -9.65 0.24 -34.31
N PHE A 1071 -9.32 1.48 -33.96
CA PHE A 1071 -9.10 1.87 -32.57
C PHE A 1071 -10.32 1.60 -31.68
N LEU A 1072 -11.52 2.03 -32.09
CA LEU A 1072 -12.76 1.75 -31.36
C LEU A 1072 -13.01 0.25 -31.19
N SER A 1073 -12.78 -0.53 -32.25
CA SER A 1073 -12.88 -2.00 -32.20
C SER A 1073 -11.88 -2.62 -31.21
N LEU A 1074 -10.63 -2.12 -31.19
CA LEU A 1074 -9.61 -2.54 -30.23
C LEU A 1074 -10.01 -2.20 -28.80
N THR A 1075 -10.51 -0.99 -28.55
CA THR A 1075 -10.91 -0.55 -27.20
C THR A 1075 -12.15 -1.26 -26.68
N ALA A 1076 -13.05 -1.70 -27.57
CA ALA A 1076 -14.19 -2.54 -27.19
C ALA A 1076 -13.75 -3.94 -26.75
N GLN A 1077 -12.68 -4.47 -27.34
CA GLN A 1077 -12.11 -5.77 -26.98
C GLN A 1077 -11.15 -5.70 -25.79
N ARG A 1078 -10.36 -4.62 -25.69
CA ARG A 1078 -9.36 -4.36 -24.64
C ARG A 1078 -9.45 -2.92 -24.15
N PRO A 1079 -10.34 -2.62 -23.19
CA PRO A 1079 -10.52 -1.28 -22.63
C PRO A 1079 -9.25 -0.68 -22.03
N GLU A 1080 -8.30 -1.51 -21.59
CA GLU A 1080 -7.01 -1.10 -21.04
C GLU A 1080 -6.21 -0.25 -22.02
N ILE A 1081 -6.32 -0.50 -23.33
CA ILE A 1081 -5.61 0.25 -24.37
C ILE A 1081 -6.05 1.72 -24.34
N ALA A 1082 -7.36 1.99 -24.24
CA ALA A 1082 -7.88 3.36 -24.14
C ALA A 1082 -7.41 4.05 -22.85
N LEU A 1083 -7.47 3.34 -21.72
CA LEU A 1083 -7.10 3.88 -20.41
C LEU A 1083 -5.63 4.28 -20.34
N GLU A 1084 -4.72 3.46 -20.85
CA GLU A 1084 -3.28 3.80 -20.87
C GLU A 1084 -2.98 5.00 -21.78
N ILE A 1085 -3.65 5.10 -22.93
CA ILE A 1085 -3.51 6.27 -23.80
C ILE A 1085 -4.04 7.53 -23.11
N CYS A 1086 -5.20 7.46 -22.45
CA CYS A 1086 -5.76 8.57 -21.67
C CYS A 1086 -4.82 9.03 -20.55
N LYS A 1087 -4.10 8.12 -19.88
CA LYS A 1087 -3.09 8.49 -18.88
C LYS A 1087 -1.95 9.31 -19.48
N VAL A 1088 -1.45 8.91 -20.65
CA VAL A 1088 -0.39 9.65 -21.36
C VAL A 1088 -0.88 11.04 -21.76
N LEU A 1089 -2.10 11.16 -22.28
CA LEU A 1089 -2.70 12.45 -22.64
C LEU A 1089 -2.90 13.35 -21.40
N SER A 1090 -3.35 12.79 -20.27
CA SER A 1090 -3.50 13.52 -19.02
C SER A 1090 -2.16 14.02 -18.46
N LEU A 1091 -1.10 13.21 -18.54
CA LEU A 1091 0.26 13.63 -18.17
C LEU A 1091 0.74 14.80 -19.03
N ARG A 1092 0.58 14.71 -20.37
CA ARG A 1092 0.92 15.81 -21.29
C ARG A 1092 0.13 17.08 -21.02
N LEU A 1093 -1.16 16.96 -20.70
CA LEU A 1093 -2.00 18.12 -20.34
C LEU A 1093 -1.50 18.80 -19.06
N ARG A 1094 -1.07 18.02 -18.06
CA ARG A 1094 -0.50 18.57 -16.82
C ARG A 1094 0.82 19.27 -17.08
N GLU A 1095 1.71 18.69 -17.87
CA GLU A 1095 2.97 19.31 -18.28
C GLU A 1095 2.74 20.62 -19.04
N ALA A 1096 1.79 20.64 -19.97
CA ALA A 1096 1.40 21.84 -20.70
C ALA A 1096 0.84 22.94 -19.76
N ASN A 1097 0.00 22.58 -18.79
CA ASN A 1097 -0.53 23.51 -17.79
C ASN A 1097 0.57 24.07 -16.87
N GLU A 1098 1.54 23.24 -16.46
CA GLU A 1098 2.69 23.72 -15.69
C GLU A 1098 3.56 24.68 -16.49
N GLN A 1099 3.81 24.39 -17.77
CA GLN A 1099 4.54 25.30 -18.66
C GLN A 1099 3.80 26.62 -18.85
N LEU A 1100 2.48 26.59 -19.05
CA LEU A 1100 1.64 27.79 -19.10
C LEU A 1100 1.70 28.58 -17.79
N GLY A 1101 1.66 27.91 -16.64
CA GLY A 1101 1.81 28.54 -15.33
C GLY A 1101 3.17 29.22 -15.15
N ARG A 1102 4.26 28.57 -15.58
CA ARG A 1102 5.61 29.16 -15.57
C ARG A 1102 5.71 30.37 -16.50
N LEU A 1103 5.19 30.26 -17.73
CA LEU A 1103 5.18 31.38 -18.68
C LEU A 1103 4.30 32.54 -18.20
N ALA A 1104 3.18 32.26 -17.52
CA ALA A 1104 2.33 33.27 -16.90
C ALA A 1104 3.04 33.98 -15.73
N ALA A 1105 3.78 33.24 -14.90
CA ALA A 1105 4.60 33.79 -13.82
C ALA A 1105 5.77 34.63 -14.36
N GLU A 1106 6.45 34.17 -15.42
CA GLU A 1106 7.52 34.90 -16.11
C GLU A 1106 7.00 36.16 -16.81
N ALA A 1107 5.75 36.15 -17.28
CA ALA A 1107 5.06 37.29 -17.88
C ALA A 1107 4.41 38.24 -16.85
N GLY A 1108 4.49 37.95 -15.54
CA GLY A 1108 3.92 38.79 -14.48
C GLY A 1108 2.39 38.80 -14.43
N LEU A 1109 1.74 37.73 -14.90
CA LEU A 1109 0.27 37.61 -14.98
C LEU A 1109 -0.36 36.86 -13.79
N THR A 1110 0.40 36.58 -12.73
CA THR A 1110 -0.04 35.83 -11.54
C THR A 1110 0.26 36.56 -10.25
#